data_AF-A0A193C2L3-F1
#
_entry.id   AF-A0A193C2L3-F1
#
_cell.length_a   1.000
_cell.length_b   1.000
_cell.length_c   1.000
_cell.angle_alpha   90.00
_cell.angle_beta   90.00
_cell.angle_gamma   90.00
#
_symmetry.space_group_name_H-M   'P 1'
#
loop_
_entity.id
_entity.type
_entity.pdbx_description
1 polymer ?
#
loop_
_entity_poly.entity_id
_entity_poly.type
_entity_poly.pdbx_seq_one_letter_code
_entity_poly.pdbx_strand_id
1 'polypeptide(L)'
;MLDVALASARLAWPAGTAVPERRHILDGLLASSGAFVSENGELRFARPALRDYLAACHVHRHHPRGPRLTEPSTWKYLKPRKSRPWPEAGLNAFLAGLWWKNERPAVERRLRHLVHHRHWEPNIGFVVDLIRRDLLPGNDLREQVVDILRGALRDPGQDDERWSVAANELQLIDPVTAADELDALVSFARPTARSRRRYDAVVALLQHDRVRGMNALEVLARNLTGLPQDRYDTALLIGELDQDQGEVAMLYLADTEEMGDLRADAAIILRRPELLRELVAEGRGLSDDARLRALDTLLPLDSEIAVTAAERFAATSADDDTPLRVAELIRHESPRTALRIAADIAWQEDQDADSETRYDAVLMIGKIDTAEAIPALRRLSESKFTHFEVRLRAASRILTEYGGPIDALVALAEAPEVTWENQARAAEALKEAAPEAGARRLVAIAGSGPSTDASRFTILKKAHKIAPREAAAEIEKFVKSHAAGPVRLKAVELVVSSLSSRSVIDLYAAIVATADGESAMTAARKVLAMHHPRGLELMGRVADRTAEDPQFRLTAATEAGEHGKRTLLDLAQTARSDRLRLQAAQALLKIDRAGGRSALKKLVKKARPSRIRIDAALSLPGTAATDALAYIVDDRHETESVRFEAATEAWDLNVKCGRELMGTLAKNPANSPKTRERAQRYLDK
;
A
#
# COMPACT_ATOMS: atom_id res chain seq x y z
N MET A 1 -56.62 -41.98 34.19
CA MET A 1 -56.93 -43.37 33.78
C MET A 1 -57.63 -44.13 34.88
N LEU A 2 -57.06 -44.20 36.08
CA LEU A 2 -57.71 -44.78 37.27
C LEU A 2 -59.09 -44.19 37.55
N ASP A 3 -59.25 -42.87 37.49
CA ASP A 3 -60.55 -42.22 37.76
C ASP A 3 -61.62 -42.61 36.72
N VAL A 4 -61.23 -42.74 35.45
CA VAL A 4 -62.12 -43.19 34.37
C VAL A 4 -62.51 -44.66 34.57
N ALA A 5 -61.56 -45.50 34.98
CA ALA A 5 -61.83 -46.91 35.23
C ALA A 5 -62.68 -47.10 36.50
N LEU A 6 -62.44 -46.33 37.57
CA LEU A 6 -63.26 -46.31 38.79
C LEU A 6 -64.70 -45.85 38.52
N ALA A 7 -64.90 -44.94 37.57
CA ALA A 7 -66.22 -44.47 37.13
C ALA A 7 -66.94 -45.44 36.16
N SER A 8 -66.29 -46.54 35.75
CA SER A 8 -66.87 -47.51 34.83
C SER A 8 -68.00 -48.30 35.48
N ALA A 9 -69.22 -48.17 34.96
CA ALA A 9 -70.39 -48.96 35.39
C ALA A 9 -70.25 -50.48 35.18
N ARG A 10 -69.17 -50.93 34.50
CA ARG A 10 -68.86 -52.34 34.28
C ARG A 10 -68.07 -52.99 35.42
N LEU A 11 -67.52 -52.21 36.34
CA LEU A 11 -66.84 -52.73 37.53
C LEU A 11 -67.83 -52.78 38.69
N ALA A 12 -68.17 -54.00 39.13
CA ALA A 12 -68.94 -54.21 40.34
C ALA A 12 -67.99 -54.23 41.55
N TRP A 13 -68.23 -53.35 42.52
CA TRP A 13 -67.45 -53.28 43.75
C TRP A 13 -68.24 -53.88 44.91
N PRO A 14 -67.60 -54.61 45.83
CA PRO A 14 -68.25 -55.06 47.06
C PRO A 14 -68.89 -53.89 47.82
N ALA A 15 -70.03 -54.13 48.46
CA ALA A 15 -70.70 -53.13 49.26
C ALA A 15 -69.78 -52.67 50.40
N GLY A 16 -69.61 -51.35 50.55
CA GLY A 16 -68.78 -50.76 51.61
C GLY A 16 -67.31 -50.49 51.27
N THR A 17 -66.78 -50.94 50.12
CA THR A 17 -65.38 -50.64 49.74
C THR A 17 -65.19 -49.14 49.52
N ALA A 18 -64.26 -48.51 50.22
CA ALA A 18 -64.00 -47.07 50.12
C ALA A 18 -63.28 -46.71 48.80
N VAL A 19 -63.49 -45.49 48.28
CA VAL A 19 -62.86 -45.04 47.00
C VAL A 19 -61.33 -45.20 46.98
N PRO A 20 -60.57 -44.88 48.05
CA PRO A 20 -59.12 -45.09 48.08
C PRO A 20 -58.72 -46.57 47.96
N GLU A 21 -59.49 -47.45 48.61
CA GLU A 21 -59.28 -48.90 48.58
C GLU A 21 -59.58 -49.48 47.19
N ARG A 22 -60.67 -49.03 46.55
CA ARG A 22 -60.97 -49.37 45.14
C ARG A 22 -59.85 -48.93 44.20
N ARG A 23 -59.29 -47.74 44.42
CA ARG A 23 -58.16 -47.22 43.63
C ARG A 23 -56.93 -48.10 43.79
N HIS A 24 -56.59 -48.49 45.03
CA HIS A 24 -55.44 -49.36 45.31
C HIS A 24 -55.59 -50.76 44.69
N ILE A 25 -56.78 -51.36 44.81
CA ILE A 25 -57.09 -52.66 44.18
C ILE A 25 -56.97 -52.56 42.65
N LEU A 26 -57.54 -51.52 42.06
CA LEU A 26 -57.50 -51.31 40.61
C LEU A 26 -56.08 -51.06 40.11
N ASP A 27 -55.28 -50.30 40.86
CA ASP A 27 -53.87 -50.06 40.58
C ASP A 27 -53.08 -51.38 40.58
N GLY A 28 -53.25 -52.21 41.62
CA GLY A 28 -52.65 -53.54 41.71
C GLY A 28 -53.09 -54.48 40.58
N LEU A 29 -54.37 -54.48 40.20
CA LEU A 29 -54.89 -55.30 39.09
C LEU A 29 -54.34 -54.85 37.73
N LEU A 30 -54.27 -53.53 37.49
CA LEU A 30 -53.73 -53.00 36.24
C LEU A 30 -52.21 -53.21 36.15
N ALA A 31 -51.48 -53.02 37.25
CA ALA A 31 -50.05 -53.31 37.29
C ALA A 31 -49.74 -54.80 37.10
N SER A 32 -50.50 -55.69 37.76
CA SER A 32 -50.31 -57.16 37.62
C SER A 32 -50.69 -57.71 36.26
N SER A 33 -51.51 -57.00 35.48
CA SER A 33 -51.85 -57.40 34.10
C SER A 33 -50.66 -57.36 33.13
N GLY A 34 -49.55 -56.73 33.51
CA GLY A 34 -48.38 -56.51 32.64
C GLY A 34 -48.63 -55.48 31.52
N ALA A 35 -49.84 -54.95 31.38
CA ALA A 35 -50.20 -53.91 30.42
C ALA A 35 -49.86 -52.49 30.92
N PHE A 36 -49.72 -52.33 32.24
CA PHE A 36 -49.43 -51.06 32.89
C PHE A 36 -48.27 -51.19 33.88
N VAL A 37 -47.54 -50.10 34.06
CA VAL A 37 -46.51 -49.95 35.09
C VAL A 37 -46.88 -48.73 35.92
N SER A 38 -46.74 -48.85 37.24
CA SER A 38 -46.91 -47.73 38.16
C SER A 38 -45.55 -47.04 38.31
N GLU A 39 -45.42 -45.82 37.77
CA GLU A 39 -44.22 -44.98 37.90
C GLU A 39 -44.62 -43.71 38.65
N ASN A 40 -43.97 -43.44 39.79
CA ASN A 40 -44.23 -42.25 40.61
C ASN A 40 -45.70 -42.07 41.04
N GLY A 41 -46.44 -43.17 41.26
CA GLY A 41 -47.85 -43.14 41.64
C GLY A 41 -48.81 -42.85 40.48
N GLU A 42 -48.32 -42.79 39.24
CA GLU A 42 -49.12 -42.72 38.03
C GLU A 42 -49.06 -44.04 37.25
N LEU A 43 -50.23 -44.55 36.87
CA LEU A 43 -50.31 -45.68 35.94
C LEU A 43 -50.04 -45.22 34.52
N ARG A 44 -48.99 -45.80 33.92
CA ARG A 44 -48.64 -45.65 32.50
C ARG A 44 -48.72 -47.00 31.81
N PHE A 45 -48.93 -46.98 30.49
CA PHE A 45 -48.86 -48.22 29.72
C PHE A 45 -47.43 -48.77 29.75
N ALA A 46 -47.28 -50.06 30.02
CA ALA A 46 -46.00 -50.74 30.09
C ALA A 46 -45.22 -50.67 28.76
N ARG A 47 -45.94 -50.55 27.64
CA ARG A 47 -45.37 -50.39 26.30
C ARG A 47 -46.13 -49.29 25.55
N PRO A 48 -45.44 -48.30 24.97
CA PRO A 48 -46.09 -47.27 24.14
C PRO A 48 -46.94 -47.85 23.00
N ALA A 49 -46.48 -48.94 22.37
CA ALA A 49 -47.23 -49.62 21.32
C ALA A 49 -48.59 -50.15 21.77
N LEU A 50 -48.72 -50.58 23.03
CA LEU A 50 -49.99 -51.06 23.58
C LEU A 50 -50.99 -49.90 23.77
N ARG A 51 -50.51 -48.77 24.30
CA ARG A 51 -51.31 -47.52 24.38
C ARG A 51 -51.84 -47.15 23.01
N ASP A 52 -50.94 -47.09 22.04
CA ASP A 52 -51.21 -46.63 20.68
C ASP A 52 -52.19 -47.59 19.97
N TYR A 53 -52.04 -48.90 20.16
CA TYR A 53 -52.97 -49.90 19.63
C TYR A 53 -54.37 -49.78 20.26
N LEU A 54 -54.47 -49.63 21.58
CA LEU A 54 -55.76 -49.49 22.27
C LEU A 54 -56.47 -48.19 21.89
N ALA A 55 -55.72 -47.10 21.75
CA ALA A 55 -56.24 -45.84 21.23
C ALA A 55 -56.70 -46.01 19.76
N ALA A 56 -55.96 -46.75 18.94
CA ALA A 56 -56.38 -47.07 17.56
C ALA A 56 -57.68 -47.88 17.55
N CYS A 57 -57.81 -48.90 18.41
CA CYS A 57 -59.03 -49.69 18.57
C CYS A 57 -60.22 -48.83 19.00
N HIS A 58 -60.00 -47.88 19.92
CA HIS A 58 -61.02 -46.93 20.35
C HIS A 58 -61.50 -46.06 19.18
N VAL A 59 -60.58 -45.48 18.41
CA VAL A 59 -60.93 -44.67 17.23
C VAL A 59 -61.62 -45.53 16.17
N HIS A 60 -61.11 -46.72 15.88
CA HIS A 60 -61.69 -47.66 14.93
C HIS A 60 -63.12 -48.07 15.33
N ARG A 61 -63.39 -48.29 16.61
CA ARG A 61 -64.75 -48.63 17.09
C ARG A 61 -65.77 -47.53 16.79
N HIS A 62 -65.38 -46.26 16.89
CA HIS A 62 -66.25 -45.11 16.62
C HIS A 62 -66.30 -44.77 15.13
N HIS A 63 -65.26 -45.10 14.39
CA HIS A 63 -65.13 -44.87 12.94
C HIS A 63 -64.68 -46.14 12.22
N PRO A 64 -65.49 -47.22 12.18
CA PRO A 64 -65.07 -48.51 11.63
C PRO A 64 -64.86 -48.46 10.12
N ARG A 65 -65.46 -47.45 9.48
CA ARG A 65 -65.51 -47.22 8.05
C ARG A 65 -64.38 -46.33 7.51
N GLY A 66 -63.32 -46.12 8.29
CA GLY A 66 -62.08 -45.50 7.80
C GLY A 66 -62.18 -43.99 7.51
N PRO A 67 -61.14 -43.43 6.85
CA PRO A 67 -61.07 -42.01 6.55
C PRO A 67 -61.97 -41.62 5.37
N ARG A 68 -63.24 -41.31 5.63
CA ARG A 68 -64.23 -40.97 4.58
C ARG A 68 -64.30 -39.49 4.28
N LEU A 69 -64.54 -39.13 3.01
CA LEU A 69 -64.69 -37.73 2.60
C LEU A 69 -65.78 -36.99 3.39
N THR A 70 -66.85 -37.70 3.75
CA THR A 70 -68.01 -37.19 4.49
C THR A 70 -67.79 -37.06 6.00
N GLU A 71 -66.68 -37.55 6.54
CA GLU A 71 -66.34 -37.48 7.97
C GLU A 71 -64.95 -36.83 8.17
N PRO A 72 -64.84 -35.48 8.10
CA PRO A 72 -63.57 -34.77 8.19
C PRO A 72 -62.78 -35.05 9.49
N SER A 73 -63.47 -35.43 10.56
CA SER A 73 -62.88 -35.79 11.87
C SER A 73 -61.93 -36.98 11.80
N THR A 74 -62.08 -37.86 10.80
CA THR A 74 -61.22 -39.04 10.58
C THR A 74 -60.00 -38.73 9.71
N TRP A 75 -60.01 -37.62 8.95
CA TRP A 75 -58.91 -37.29 8.03
C TRP A 75 -57.63 -36.90 8.76
N LYS A 76 -57.77 -36.31 9.95
CA LYS A 76 -56.64 -35.79 10.73
C LYS A 76 -55.59 -36.86 11.05
N TYR A 77 -55.98 -38.14 11.09
CA TYR A 77 -55.09 -39.26 11.42
C TYR A 77 -54.14 -39.65 10.28
N LEU A 78 -54.56 -39.46 9.01
CA LEU A 78 -53.74 -39.75 7.81
C LEU A 78 -53.60 -38.50 6.91
N LYS A 79 -53.50 -37.31 7.52
CA LYS A 79 -53.30 -36.04 6.82
C LYS A 79 -51.80 -35.77 6.60
N PRO A 80 -51.38 -35.30 5.40
CA PRO A 80 -50.01 -34.87 5.17
C PRO A 80 -49.50 -33.92 6.23
N ARG A 81 -48.31 -34.22 6.76
CA ARG A 81 -47.58 -33.35 7.68
C ARG A 81 -46.54 -32.54 6.93
N LYS A 82 -46.14 -31.42 7.54
CA LYS A 82 -45.11 -30.51 7.01
C LYS A 82 -43.73 -30.75 7.62
N SER A 83 -43.64 -31.48 8.72
CA SER A 83 -42.41 -31.72 9.46
C SER A 83 -42.38 -33.15 10.02
N ARG A 84 -41.16 -33.65 10.24
CA ARG A 84 -40.86 -34.88 11.01
C ARG A 84 -40.53 -34.51 12.47
N PRO A 85 -40.71 -35.43 13.43
CA PRO A 85 -41.34 -36.75 13.32
C PRO A 85 -42.87 -36.66 13.22
N TRP A 86 -43.50 -37.71 12.70
CA TRP A 86 -44.97 -37.76 12.60
C TRP A 86 -45.60 -37.90 13.99
N PRO A 87 -46.49 -36.98 14.41
CA PRO A 87 -47.12 -37.06 15.73
C PRO A 87 -47.97 -38.33 15.83
N GLU A 88 -47.85 -39.03 16.96
CA GLU A 88 -48.61 -40.25 17.24
C GLU A 88 -48.47 -41.31 16.13
N ALA A 89 -47.27 -41.45 15.54
CA ALA A 89 -47.00 -42.39 14.44
C ALA A 89 -47.46 -43.82 14.76
N GLY A 90 -47.25 -44.30 16.00
CA GLY A 90 -47.69 -45.62 16.43
C GLY A 90 -49.22 -45.79 16.39
N LEU A 91 -49.97 -44.80 16.91
CA LEU A 91 -51.44 -44.78 16.87
C LEU A 91 -51.93 -44.83 15.42
N ASN A 92 -51.40 -43.93 14.59
CA ASN A 92 -51.81 -43.82 13.19
C ASN A 92 -51.46 -45.08 12.40
N ALA A 93 -50.39 -45.78 12.75
CA ALA A 93 -49.99 -47.02 12.11
C ALA A 93 -50.95 -48.18 12.42
N PHE A 94 -51.27 -48.39 13.70
CA PHE A 94 -52.27 -49.38 14.09
C PHE A 94 -53.65 -49.06 13.50
N LEU A 95 -54.01 -47.77 13.49
CA LEU A 95 -55.29 -47.34 12.94
C LEU A 95 -55.38 -47.56 11.42
N ALA A 96 -54.29 -47.31 10.68
CA ALA A 96 -54.21 -47.64 9.26
C ALA A 96 -54.41 -49.14 9.02
N GLY A 97 -53.73 -50.02 9.78
CA GLY A 97 -53.88 -51.47 9.67
C GLY A 97 -55.29 -51.97 10.04
N LEU A 98 -55.92 -51.40 11.08
CA LEU A 98 -57.30 -51.72 11.45
C LEU A 98 -58.31 -51.31 10.36
N TRP A 99 -58.15 -50.13 9.77
CA TRP A 99 -59.01 -49.68 8.67
C TRP A 99 -58.74 -50.41 7.36
N TRP A 100 -57.51 -50.88 7.12
CA TRP A 100 -57.13 -51.60 5.91
C TRP A 100 -58.04 -52.80 5.65
N LYS A 101 -58.40 -53.56 6.70
CA LYS A 101 -59.24 -54.75 6.60
C LYS A 101 -60.64 -54.49 6.05
N ASN A 102 -61.24 -53.35 6.39
CA ASN A 102 -62.64 -53.05 6.07
C ASN A 102 -62.79 -52.02 4.94
N GLU A 103 -61.81 -51.13 4.77
CA GLU A 103 -61.92 -49.90 3.96
C GLU A 103 -60.61 -49.61 3.21
N ARG A 104 -59.99 -50.67 2.68
CA ARG A 104 -58.74 -50.61 1.90
C ARG A 104 -58.70 -49.42 0.90
N PRO A 105 -59.68 -49.22 0.01
CA PRO A 105 -59.59 -48.16 -1.00
C PRO A 105 -59.48 -46.74 -0.42
N ALA A 106 -60.10 -46.48 0.73
CA ALA A 106 -60.06 -45.18 1.38
C ALA A 106 -58.70 -44.93 2.06
N VAL A 107 -58.18 -45.94 2.77
CA VAL A 107 -56.85 -45.87 3.39
C VAL A 107 -55.77 -45.73 2.32
N GLU A 108 -55.84 -46.56 1.28
CA GLU A 108 -54.89 -46.56 0.17
C GLU A 108 -54.83 -45.19 -0.52
N ARG A 109 -55.97 -44.58 -0.84
CA ARG A 109 -56.03 -43.22 -1.41
C ARG A 109 -55.35 -42.18 -0.52
N ARG A 110 -55.47 -42.31 0.81
CA ARG A 110 -54.82 -41.39 1.77
C ARG A 110 -53.32 -41.62 1.82
N LEU A 111 -52.88 -42.88 1.90
CA LEU A 111 -51.46 -43.20 1.88
C LEU A 111 -50.79 -42.76 0.56
N ARG A 112 -51.44 -42.96 -0.58
CA ARG A 112 -50.99 -42.43 -1.88
C ARG A 112 -50.85 -40.90 -1.88
N HIS A 113 -51.77 -40.20 -1.21
CA HIS A 113 -51.68 -38.74 -1.05
C HIS A 113 -50.52 -38.30 -0.14
N LEU A 114 -50.17 -39.11 0.86
CA LEU A 114 -49.03 -38.86 1.75
C LEU A 114 -47.70 -38.98 1.01
N VAL A 115 -47.58 -39.92 0.08
CA VAL A 115 -46.39 -40.12 -0.76
C VAL A 115 -46.42 -39.32 -2.07
N HIS A 116 -47.38 -38.42 -2.24
CA HIS A 116 -47.41 -37.54 -3.40
C HIS A 116 -46.20 -36.58 -3.41
N HIS A 117 -45.70 -36.17 -4.59
CA HIS A 117 -44.49 -35.35 -4.74
C HIS A 117 -44.45 -34.08 -3.87
N ARG A 118 -45.61 -33.50 -3.52
CA ARG A 118 -45.72 -32.29 -2.66
C ARG A 118 -45.60 -32.57 -1.16
N HIS A 119 -45.69 -33.83 -0.75
CA HIS A 119 -45.91 -34.21 0.64
C HIS A 119 -45.01 -35.37 1.09
N TRP A 120 -44.43 -36.13 0.19
CA TRP A 120 -43.74 -37.37 0.54
C TRP A 120 -42.62 -37.18 1.57
N GLU A 121 -41.84 -36.10 1.49
CA GLU A 121 -40.64 -35.91 2.29
C GLU A 121 -40.85 -36.09 3.82
N PRO A 122 -41.75 -35.33 4.50
CA PRO A 122 -42.00 -35.53 5.93
C PRO A 122 -42.84 -36.78 6.25
N ASN A 123 -43.42 -37.42 5.24
CA ASN A 123 -44.41 -38.48 5.42
C ASN A 123 -43.89 -39.88 5.02
N ILE A 124 -42.82 -39.99 4.23
CA ILE A 124 -42.41 -41.27 3.64
C ILE A 124 -41.98 -42.29 4.70
N GLY A 125 -41.30 -41.85 5.77
CA GLY A 125 -40.85 -42.75 6.84
C GLY A 125 -42.00 -43.43 7.62
N PHE A 126 -43.14 -42.76 7.76
CA PHE A 126 -44.33 -43.41 8.33
C PHE A 126 -44.89 -44.48 7.40
N VAL A 127 -44.97 -44.20 6.10
CA VAL A 127 -45.49 -45.16 5.12
C VAL A 127 -44.56 -46.37 5.00
N VAL A 128 -43.25 -46.14 5.03
CA VAL A 128 -42.21 -47.18 5.11
C VAL A 128 -42.40 -48.03 6.37
N ASP A 129 -42.66 -47.43 7.52
CA ASP A 129 -42.92 -48.18 8.76
C ASP A 129 -44.20 -49.04 8.67
N LEU A 130 -45.25 -48.60 7.96
CA LEU A 130 -46.43 -49.44 7.69
C LEU A 130 -46.10 -50.66 6.82
N ILE A 131 -45.31 -50.45 5.76
CA ILE A 131 -44.90 -51.51 4.83
C ILE A 131 -44.02 -52.52 5.54
N ARG A 132 -43.01 -52.04 6.28
CA ARG A 132 -42.05 -52.89 7.03
C ARG A 132 -42.75 -53.79 8.06
N ARG A 133 -43.82 -53.30 8.69
CA ARG A 133 -44.61 -54.03 9.68
C ARG A 133 -45.68 -54.94 9.06
N ASP A 134 -45.75 -55.03 7.73
CA ASP A 134 -46.76 -55.78 6.97
C ASP A 134 -48.21 -55.44 7.38
N LEU A 135 -48.48 -54.15 7.67
CA LEU A 135 -49.82 -53.71 8.09
C LEU A 135 -50.77 -53.49 6.90
N LEU A 136 -50.27 -53.61 5.66
CA LEU A 136 -50.98 -53.27 4.43
C LEU A 136 -50.82 -54.37 3.35
N PRO A 137 -51.25 -55.62 3.60
CA PRO A 137 -51.02 -56.72 2.67
C PRO A 137 -51.72 -56.49 1.31
N GLY A 138 -51.03 -56.90 0.22
CA GLY A 138 -51.54 -56.97 -1.15
C GLY A 138 -51.70 -55.63 -1.88
N ASN A 139 -50.86 -54.63 -1.58
CA ASN A 139 -50.91 -53.26 -2.10
C ASN A 139 -49.70 -52.89 -2.97
N ASP A 140 -49.95 -52.21 -4.10
CA ASP A 140 -48.93 -51.66 -5.00
C ASP A 140 -48.18 -50.45 -4.39
N LEU A 141 -48.60 -49.97 -3.21
CA LEU A 141 -47.94 -48.86 -2.50
C LEU A 141 -46.47 -49.13 -2.19
N ARG A 142 -46.07 -50.40 -2.01
CA ARG A 142 -44.66 -50.74 -1.82
C ARG A 142 -43.84 -50.36 -3.06
N GLU A 143 -44.30 -50.78 -4.24
CA GLU A 143 -43.65 -50.44 -5.51
C GLU A 143 -43.61 -48.93 -5.72
N GLN A 144 -44.72 -48.23 -5.45
CA GLN A 144 -44.77 -46.77 -5.55
C GLN A 144 -43.79 -46.07 -4.61
N VAL A 145 -43.70 -46.51 -3.35
CA VAL A 145 -42.76 -45.95 -2.36
C VAL A 145 -41.32 -46.22 -2.77
N VAL A 146 -41.02 -47.43 -3.24
CA VAL A 146 -39.72 -47.79 -3.80
C VAL A 146 -39.39 -46.85 -4.96
N ASP A 147 -40.28 -46.67 -5.94
CA ASP A 147 -40.04 -45.78 -7.09
C ASP A 147 -39.80 -44.32 -6.69
N ILE A 148 -40.52 -43.80 -5.69
CA ILE A 148 -40.31 -42.45 -5.17
C ILE A 148 -38.92 -42.33 -4.53
N LEU A 149 -38.53 -43.30 -3.70
CA LEU A 149 -37.24 -43.30 -3.02
C LEU A 149 -36.09 -43.47 -4.02
N ARG A 150 -36.23 -44.33 -5.03
CA ARG A 150 -35.29 -44.45 -6.16
C ARG A 150 -35.17 -43.13 -6.92
N GLY A 151 -36.29 -42.47 -7.19
CA GLY A 151 -36.32 -41.14 -7.82
C GLY A 151 -35.54 -40.11 -7.00
N ALA A 152 -35.75 -40.09 -5.68
CA ALA A 152 -35.05 -39.18 -4.77
C ALA A 152 -33.54 -39.48 -4.68
N LEU A 153 -33.12 -40.74 -4.72
CA LEU A 153 -31.69 -41.12 -4.76
C LEU A 153 -31.00 -40.69 -6.05
N ARG A 154 -31.74 -40.67 -7.16
CA ARG A 154 -31.24 -40.30 -8.49
C ARG A 154 -31.26 -38.80 -8.77
N ASP A 155 -31.90 -38.01 -7.91
CA ASP A 155 -32.02 -36.56 -8.08
C ASP A 155 -30.72 -35.86 -7.63
N PRO A 156 -29.95 -35.25 -8.56
CA PRO A 156 -28.72 -34.54 -8.20
C PRO A 156 -29.01 -33.28 -7.37
N GLY A 157 -30.22 -32.70 -7.46
CA GLY A 157 -30.61 -31.48 -6.75
C GLY A 157 -31.06 -31.70 -5.31
N GLN A 158 -31.25 -32.95 -4.90
CA GLN A 158 -31.62 -33.30 -3.52
C GLN A 158 -30.52 -32.86 -2.55
N ASP A 159 -30.86 -32.34 -1.37
CA ASP A 159 -29.86 -32.10 -0.32
C ASP A 159 -29.41 -33.41 0.34
N ASP A 160 -28.25 -33.38 0.99
CA ASP A 160 -27.59 -34.60 1.48
C ASP A 160 -28.35 -35.26 2.65
N GLU A 161 -29.03 -34.49 3.49
CA GLU A 161 -29.88 -35.02 4.57
C GLU A 161 -31.06 -35.80 3.99
N ARG A 162 -31.78 -35.21 3.04
CA ARG A 162 -32.92 -35.88 2.39
C ARG A 162 -32.49 -37.08 1.56
N TRP A 163 -31.34 -37.00 0.90
CA TRP A 163 -30.78 -38.12 0.16
C TRP A 163 -30.46 -39.28 1.12
N SER A 164 -29.79 -39.00 2.25
CA SER A 164 -29.48 -40.00 3.28
C SER A 164 -30.75 -40.62 3.87
N VAL A 165 -31.78 -39.81 4.14
CA VAL A 165 -33.10 -40.32 4.56
C VAL A 165 -33.67 -41.25 3.50
N ALA A 166 -33.67 -40.86 2.22
CA ALA A 166 -34.21 -41.71 1.16
C ALA A 166 -33.45 -43.05 1.04
N ALA A 167 -32.12 -43.04 1.18
CA ALA A 167 -31.28 -44.24 1.17
C ALA A 167 -31.65 -45.19 2.31
N ASN A 168 -31.70 -44.66 3.55
CA ASN A 168 -32.04 -45.43 4.73
C ASN A 168 -33.45 -46.02 4.66
N GLU A 169 -34.42 -45.24 4.22
CA GLU A 169 -35.82 -45.68 4.10
C GLU A 169 -35.98 -46.75 3.01
N LEU A 170 -35.25 -46.63 1.89
CA LEU A 170 -35.25 -47.64 0.83
C LEU A 170 -34.60 -48.94 1.32
N GLN A 171 -33.47 -48.85 2.03
CA GLN A 171 -32.79 -49.99 2.63
C GLN A 171 -33.68 -50.78 3.58
N LEU A 172 -34.55 -50.10 4.34
CA LEU A 172 -35.47 -50.74 5.28
C LEU A 172 -36.59 -51.54 4.61
N ILE A 173 -37.00 -51.17 3.39
CA ILE A 173 -38.14 -51.81 2.70
C ILE A 173 -37.71 -52.74 1.57
N ASP A 174 -36.61 -52.44 0.89
CA ASP A 174 -36.11 -53.17 -0.26
C ASP A 174 -34.57 -53.04 -0.32
N PRO A 175 -33.84 -53.83 0.49
CA PRO A 175 -32.39 -53.74 0.60
C PRO A 175 -31.67 -54.11 -0.69
N VAL A 176 -32.26 -54.95 -1.54
CA VAL A 176 -31.66 -55.34 -2.83
C VAL A 176 -31.70 -54.15 -3.78
N THR A 177 -32.88 -53.54 -3.95
CA THR A 177 -33.02 -52.34 -4.79
C THR A 177 -32.21 -51.17 -4.25
N ALA A 178 -32.14 -50.98 -2.93
CA ALA A 178 -31.29 -49.96 -2.32
C ALA A 178 -29.82 -50.15 -2.70
N ALA A 179 -29.29 -51.37 -2.53
CA ALA A 179 -27.91 -51.68 -2.90
C ALA A 179 -27.65 -51.49 -4.40
N ASP A 180 -28.57 -51.90 -5.27
CA ASP A 180 -28.45 -51.72 -6.72
C ASP A 180 -28.44 -50.23 -7.13
N GLU A 181 -29.25 -49.38 -6.50
CA GLU A 181 -29.26 -47.94 -6.79
C GLU A 181 -28.02 -47.21 -6.26
N LEU A 182 -27.56 -47.56 -5.05
CA LEU A 182 -26.34 -46.98 -4.48
C LEU A 182 -25.12 -47.40 -5.31
N ASP A 183 -25.03 -48.67 -5.72
CA ASP A 183 -23.97 -49.16 -6.59
C ASP A 183 -24.01 -48.50 -7.97
N ALA A 184 -25.20 -48.36 -8.56
CA ALA A 184 -25.36 -47.66 -9.84
C ALA A 184 -24.94 -46.19 -9.77
N LEU A 185 -25.21 -45.50 -8.65
CA LEU A 185 -24.79 -44.11 -8.43
C LEU A 185 -23.26 -43.96 -8.42
N VAL A 186 -22.55 -44.95 -7.86
CA VAL A 186 -21.10 -44.97 -7.82
C VAL A 186 -20.51 -45.39 -9.16
N SER A 187 -21.05 -46.44 -9.77
CA SER A 187 -20.54 -47.04 -11.01
C SER A 187 -20.80 -46.22 -12.26
N PHE A 188 -21.96 -45.56 -12.36
CA PHE A 188 -22.35 -44.76 -13.52
C PHE A 188 -22.37 -43.28 -13.17
N ALA A 189 -21.18 -42.74 -12.90
CA ALA A 189 -20.99 -41.35 -12.54
C ALA A 189 -21.62 -40.41 -13.58
N ARG A 190 -22.74 -39.78 -13.23
CA ARG A 190 -23.30 -38.71 -14.03
C ARG A 190 -22.40 -37.49 -13.90
N PRO A 191 -22.23 -36.65 -14.94
CA PRO A 191 -21.41 -35.44 -14.85
C PRO A 191 -21.81 -34.50 -13.70
N THR A 192 -23.08 -34.53 -13.30
CA THR A 192 -23.63 -33.71 -12.21
C THR A 192 -23.53 -34.35 -10.82
N ALA A 193 -23.06 -35.60 -10.72
CA ALA A 193 -22.94 -36.30 -9.45
C ALA A 193 -21.67 -35.85 -8.71
N ARG A 194 -21.85 -35.25 -7.53
CA ARG A 194 -20.75 -34.85 -6.64
C ARG A 194 -20.04 -36.09 -6.10
N SER A 195 -18.71 -36.07 -6.06
CA SER A 195 -17.90 -37.16 -5.48
C SER A 195 -18.29 -37.45 -4.03
N ARG A 196 -18.61 -36.42 -3.24
CA ARG A 196 -19.08 -36.59 -1.85
C ARG A 196 -20.33 -37.46 -1.73
N ARG A 197 -21.32 -37.26 -2.60
CA ARG A 197 -22.56 -38.06 -2.58
C ARG A 197 -22.30 -39.51 -2.97
N ARG A 198 -21.38 -39.74 -3.90
CA ARG A 198 -20.94 -41.09 -4.28
C ARG A 198 -20.17 -41.75 -3.13
N TYR A 199 -19.36 -41.01 -2.39
CA TYR A 199 -18.72 -41.49 -1.17
C TYR A 199 -19.74 -41.88 -0.09
N ASP A 200 -20.75 -41.04 0.17
CA ASP A 200 -21.80 -41.36 1.15
C ASP A 200 -22.59 -42.63 0.73
N ALA A 201 -22.77 -42.87 -0.58
CA ALA A 201 -23.33 -44.10 -1.11
C ALA A 201 -22.43 -45.32 -0.87
N VAL A 202 -21.12 -45.18 -1.01
CA VAL A 202 -20.15 -46.22 -0.66
C VAL A 202 -20.21 -46.54 0.84
N VAL A 203 -20.27 -45.52 1.70
CA VAL A 203 -20.40 -45.71 3.16
C VAL A 203 -21.69 -46.46 3.51
N ALA A 204 -22.81 -46.09 2.90
CA ALA A 204 -24.08 -46.78 3.09
C ALA A 204 -24.02 -48.25 2.61
N LEU A 205 -23.37 -48.51 1.46
CA LEU A 205 -23.13 -49.87 0.98
C LEU A 205 -22.25 -50.66 1.95
N LEU A 206 -21.15 -50.12 2.45
CA LEU A 206 -20.25 -50.81 3.38
C LEU A 206 -20.95 -51.25 4.68
N GLN A 207 -21.95 -50.47 5.13
CA GLN A 207 -22.75 -50.81 6.30
C GLN A 207 -23.71 -51.99 6.08
N HIS A 208 -24.14 -52.23 4.82
CA HIS A 208 -25.23 -53.16 4.52
C HIS A 208 -24.82 -54.35 3.63
N ASP A 209 -23.91 -54.13 2.69
CA ASP A 209 -23.28 -55.12 1.82
C ASP A 209 -21.80 -54.75 1.63
N ARG A 210 -20.95 -55.24 2.53
CA ARG A 210 -19.52 -54.90 2.56
C ARG A 210 -18.81 -55.25 1.27
N VAL A 211 -19.15 -56.36 0.61
CA VAL A 211 -18.47 -56.79 -0.62
C VAL A 211 -18.76 -55.81 -1.75
N ARG A 212 -20.04 -55.44 -1.95
CA ARG A 212 -20.40 -54.41 -2.92
C ARG A 212 -19.81 -53.05 -2.55
N GLY A 213 -19.83 -52.69 -1.27
CA GLY A 213 -19.25 -51.43 -0.78
C GLY A 213 -17.76 -51.31 -1.11
N MET A 214 -16.97 -52.38 -0.93
CA MET A 214 -15.55 -52.37 -1.29
C MET A 214 -15.34 -52.21 -2.80
N ASN A 215 -16.13 -52.93 -3.62
CA ASN A 215 -16.07 -52.78 -5.08
C ASN A 215 -16.44 -51.34 -5.52
N ALA A 216 -17.46 -50.76 -4.91
CA ALA A 216 -17.88 -49.39 -5.18
C ALA A 216 -16.82 -48.37 -4.75
N LEU A 217 -16.15 -48.59 -3.60
CA LEU A 217 -15.02 -47.76 -3.16
C LEU A 217 -13.88 -47.76 -4.18
N GLU A 218 -13.54 -48.94 -4.69
CA GLU A 218 -12.52 -49.11 -5.73
C GLU A 218 -12.87 -48.37 -7.03
N VAL A 219 -14.14 -48.43 -7.45
CA VAL A 219 -14.64 -47.69 -8.61
C VAL A 219 -14.60 -46.18 -8.37
N LEU A 220 -15.00 -45.73 -7.17
CA LEU A 220 -14.98 -44.31 -6.82
C LEU A 220 -13.55 -43.75 -6.82
N ALA A 221 -12.60 -44.47 -6.23
CA ALA A 221 -11.20 -44.06 -6.14
C ALA A 221 -10.59 -43.78 -7.52
N ARG A 222 -11.00 -44.52 -8.57
CA ARG A 222 -10.47 -44.36 -9.93
C ARG A 222 -11.29 -43.43 -10.82
N ASN A 223 -12.41 -42.91 -10.34
CA ASN A 223 -13.33 -42.12 -11.15
C ASN A 223 -13.99 -41.03 -10.31
N LEU A 224 -13.19 -40.14 -9.71
CA LEU A 224 -13.70 -38.98 -8.98
C LEU A 224 -14.22 -37.91 -9.94
N THR A 225 -15.40 -37.35 -9.65
CA THR A 225 -16.12 -36.38 -10.50
C THR A 225 -16.48 -35.09 -9.73
N GLY A 226 -16.73 -34.01 -10.46
CA GLY A 226 -17.14 -32.72 -9.87
C GLY A 226 -16.03 -31.69 -9.84
N LEU A 227 -16.07 -30.75 -8.89
CA LEU A 227 -15.07 -29.68 -8.75
C LEU A 227 -13.76 -30.25 -8.18
N PRO A 228 -12.58 -29.68 -8.52
CA PRO A 228 -11.29 -30.16 -8.02
C PRO A 228 -11.22 -30.33 -6.50
N GLN A 229 -11.70 -29.34 -5.74
CA GLN A 229 -11.70 -29.41 -4.27
C GLN A 229 -12.56 -30.58 -3.76
N ASP A 230 -13.77 -30.78 -4.31
CA ASP A 230 -14.65 -31.88 -3.92
C ASP A 230 -13.99 -33.24 -4.19
N ARG A 231 -13.25 -33.37 -5.32
CA ARG A 231 -12.51 -34.59 -5.66
C ARG A 231 -11.41 -34.85 -4.63
N TYR A 232 -10.62 -33.81 -4.30
CA TYR A 232 -9.54 -33.89 -3.32
C TYR A 232 -10.04 -34.25 -1.91
N ASP A 233 -11.06 -33.54 -1.41
CA ASP A 233 -11.66 -33.82 -0.11
C ASP A 233 -12.26 -35.24 -0.06
N THR A 234 -12.84 -35.71 -1.18
CA THR A 234 -13.34 -37.08 -1.25
C THR A 234 -12.20 -38.11 -1.23
N ALA A 235 -11.09 -37.87 -1.91
CA ALA A 235 -9.92 -38.76 -1.86
C ALA A 235 -9.35 -38.89 -0.44
N LEU A 236 -9.33 -37.80 0.33
CA LEU A 236 -8.94 -37.83 1.75
C LEU A 236 -9.85 -38.76 2.56
N LEU A 237 -11.17 -38.63 2.40
CA LEU A 237 -12.15 -39.47 3.10
C LEU A 237 -12.06 -40.94 2.69
N ILE A 238 -11.78 -41.22 1.42
CA ILE A 238 -11.49 -42.57 0.95
C ILE A 238 -10.28 -43.12 1.70
N GLY A 239 -9.20 -42.34 1.86
CA GLY A 239 -8.01 -42.75 2.62
C GLY A 239 -8.24 -42.97 4.11
N GLU A 240 -9.14 -42.20 4.73
CA GLU A 240 -9.58 -42.44 6.12
C GLU A 240 -10.33 -43.78 6.27
N LEU A 241 -11.05 -44.18 5.22
CA LEU A 241 -11.86 -45.40 5.19
C LEU A 241 -11.06 -46.64 4.80
N ASP A 242 -10.22 -46.52 3.77
CA ASP A 242 -9.33 -47.54 3.24
C ASP A 242 -8.08 -46.88 2.64
N GLN A 243 -6.93 -47.12 3.27
CA GLN A 243 -5.67 -46.47 2.91
C GLN A 243 -5.25 -46.79 1.47
N ASP A 244 -5.40 -48.04 1.01
CA ASP A 244 -4.96 -48.47 -0.32
C ASP A 244 -5.79 -47.79 -1.42
N GLN A 245 -7.11 -47.70 -1.24
CA GLN A 245 -7.97 -46.96 -2.17
C GLN A 245 -7.73 -45.45 -2.10
N GLY A 246 -7.39 -44.92 -0.93
CA GLY A 246 -7.01 -43.52 -0.75
C GLY A 246 -5.76 -43.18 -1.57
N GLU A 247 -4.74 -44.04 -1.52
CA GLU A 247 -3.54 -43.90 -2.35
C GLU A 247 -3.86 -43.95 -3.85
N VAL A 248 -4.71 -44.88 -4.28
CA VAL A 248 -5.16 -44.97 -5.69
C VAL A 248 -5.85 -43.67 -6.12
N ALA A 249 -6.75 -43.13 -5.27
CA ALA A 249 -7.44 -41.89 -5.54
C ALA A 249 -6.47 -40.70 -5.63
N MET A 250 -5.54 -40.58 -4.69
CA MET A 250 -4.54 -39.50 -4.71
C MET A 250 -3.61 -39.58 -5.92
N LEU A 251 -3.22 -40.79 -6.34
CA LEU A 251 -2.41 -40.99 -7.55
C LEU A 251 -3.16 -40.51 -8.79
N TYR A 252 -4.44 -40.88 -8.89
CA TYR A 252 -5.31 -40.43 -9.97
C TYR A 252 -5.43 -38.89 -10.00
N LEU A 253 -5.60 -38.25 -8.84
CA LEU A 253 -5.69 -36.79 -8.76
C LEU A 253 -4.37 -36.09 -9.12
N ALA A 254 -3.23 -36.63 -8.70
CA ALA A 254 -1.91 -36.08 -9.03
C ALA A 254 -1.62 -36.12 -10.55
N ASP A 255 -2.16 -37.11 -11.27
CA ASP A 255 -2.03 -37.25 -12.72
C ASP A 255 -3.06 -36.41 -13.51
N THR A 256 -4.12 -35.92 -12.85
CA THR A 256 -5.22 -35.19 -13.52
C THR A 256 -4.92 -33.69 -13.65
N GLU A 257 -4.68 -33.20 -14.87
CA GLU A 257 -4.34 -31.79 -15.14
C GLU A 257 -5.38 -30.78 -14.63
N GLU A 258 -6.68 -31.09 -14.70
CA GLU A 258 -7.78 -30.22 -14.23
C GLU A 258 -7.69 -29.89 -12.73
N MET A 259 -6.92 -30.65 -11.95
CA MET A 259 -6.75 -30.41 -10.52
C MET A 259 -5.86 -29.19 -10.22
N GLY A 260 -5.10 -28.69 -11.19
CA GLY A 260 -4.20 -27.55 -11.00
C GLY A 260 -3.23 -27.79 -9.84
N ASP A 261 -3.10 -26.83 -8.93
CA ASP A 261 -2.19 -26.89 -7.79
C ASP A 261 -2.48 -28.04 -6.81
N LEU A 262 -3.74 -28.52 -6.74
CA LEU A 262 -4.11 -29.65 -5.88
C LEU A 262 -3.43 -30.97 -6.29
N ARG A 263 -2.85 -31.05 -7.49
CA ARG A 263 -2.01 -32.18 -7.90
C ARG A 263 -0.75 -32.28 -7.03
N ALA A 264 -0.15 -31.14 -6.72
CA ALA A 264 1.02 -31.08 -5.84
C ALA A 264 0.63 -31.53 -4.43
N ASP A 265 -0.51 -31.05 -3.91
CA ASP A 265 -0.99 -31.42 -2.57
C ASP A 265 -1.31 -32.93 -2.48
N ALA A 266 -1.91 -33.51 -3.53
CA ALA A 266 -2.14 -34.96 -3.62
C ALA A 266 -0.82 -35.76 -3.65
N ALA A 267 0.17 -35.31 -4.41
CA ALA A 267 1.49 -35.94 -4.45
C ALA A 267 2.26 -35.81 -3.12
N ILE A 268 2.10 -34.68 -2.42
CA ILE A 268 2.68 -34.44 -1.08
C ILE A 268 2.12 -35.46 -0.08
N ILE A 269 0.82 -35.73 -0.09
CA ILE A 269 0.20 -36.75 0.77
C ILE A 269 0.77 -38.14 0.49
N LEU A 270 0.95 -38.49 -0.79
CA LEU A 270 1.50 -39.79 -1.20
C LEU A 270 2.97 -39.97 -0.80
N ARG A 271 3.72 -38.88 -0.60
CA ARG A 271 5.17 -38.88 -0.28
C ARG A 271 6.00 -39.78 -1.21
N ARG A 272 5.66 -39.81 -2.51
CA ARG A 272 6.37 -40.59 -3.53
C ARG A 272 7.40 -39.71 -4.26
N PRO A 273 8.72 -39.96 -4.10
CA PRO A 273 9.76 -39.09 -4.66
C PRO A 273 9.65 -38.88 -6.16
N GLU A 274 9.37 -39.93 -6.94
CA GLU A 274 9.32 -39.84 -8.40
C GLU A 274 8.16 -38.98 -8.92
N LEU A 275 7.00 -39.06 -8.26
CA LEU A 275 5.84 -38.25 -8.61
C LEU A 275 6.08 -36.78 -8.27
N LEU A 276 6.62 -36.51 -7.08
CA LEU A 276 7.01 -35.16 -6.69
C LEU A 276 8.09 -34.59 -7.62
N ARG A 277 9.10 -35.39 -8.00
CA ARG A 277 10.15 -35.02 -8.95
C ARG A 277 9.55 -34.57 -10.28
N GLU A 278 8.63 -35.35 -10.85
CA GLU A 278 7.97 -35.02 -12.12
C GLU A 278 7.21 -33.69 -12.01
N LEU A 279 6.38 -33.53 -10.97
CA LEU A 279 5.59 -32.31 -10.78
C LEU A 279 6.46 -31.08 -10.55
N VAL A 280 7.54 -31.20 -9.75
CA VAL A 280 8.50 -30.10 -9.52
C VAL A 280 9.24 -29.76 -10.80
N ALA A 281 9.78 -30.75 -11.52
CA ALA A 281 10.64 -30.53 -12.68
C ALA A 281 9.88 -30.07 -13.92
N GLU A 282 8.69 -30.64 -14.18
CA GLU A 282 7.94 -30.39 -15.42
C GLU A 282 6.85 -29.31 -15.25
N GLY A 283 6.31 -29.15 -14.03
CA GLY A 283 5.41 -28.04 -13.69
C GLY A 283 4.12 -27.95 -14.51
N ARG A 284 3.70 -29.03 -15.21
CA ARG A 284 2.59 -29.04 -16.19
C ARG A 284 1.29 -28.45 -15.62
N GLY A 285 1.09 -27.13 -15.77
CA GLY A 285 -0.08 -26.41 -15.25
C GLY A 285 -0.05 -26.11 -13.74
N LEU A 286 1.09 -26.30 -13.07
CA LEU A 286 1.27 -25.93 -11.67
C LEU A 286 1.81 -24.51 -11.53
N SER A 287 1.36 -23.81 -10.50
CA SER A 287 2.01 -22.58 -10.05
C SER A 287 3.41 -22.86 -9.47
N ASP A 288 4.28 -21.86 -9.50
CA ASP A 288 5.61 -21.95 -8.87
C ASP A 288 5.50 -22.19 -7.35
N ASP A 289 4.50 -21.62 -6.68
CA ASP A 289 4.24 -21.89 -5.26
C ASP A 289 3.87 -23.35 -4.98
N ALA A 290 3.07 -23.98 -5.84
CA ALA A 290 2.75 -25.41 -5.71
C ALA A 290 3.99 -26.29 -5.91
N ARG A 291 4.83 -25.93 -6.90
CA ARG A 291 6.11 -26.62 -7.16
C ARG A 291 7.10 -26.44 -6.01
N LEU A 292 7.15 -25.25 -5.37
CA LEU A 292 7.98 -25.02 -4.19
C LEU A 292 7.53 -25.87 -2.98
N ARG A 293 6.22 -25.99 -2.71
CA ARG A 293 5.72 -26.88 -1.65
C ARG A 293 6.06 -28.35 -1.91
N ALA A 294 5.93 -28.78 -3.16
CA ALA A 294 6.29 -30.13 -3.57
C ALA A 294 7.80 -30.38 -3.43
N LEU A 295 8.65 -29.41 -3.78
CA LEU A 295 10.09 -29.48 -3.61
C LEU A 295 10.49 -29.55 -2.12
N ASP A 296 9.89 -28.72 -1.27
CA ASP A 296 10.12 -28.72 0.18
C ASP A 296 9.78 -30.08 0.82
N THR A 297 8.75 -30.75 0.31
CA THR A 297 8.40 -32.12 0.72
C THR A 297 9.35 -33.17 0.15
N LEU A 298 9.83 -32.97 -1.09
CA LEU A 298 10.73 -33.90 -1.78
C LEU A 298 12.14 -33.91 -1.16
N LEU A 299 12.66 -32.76 -0.74
CA LEU A 299 13.99 -32.60 -0.15
C LEU A 299 14.31 -33.58 0.98
N PRO A 300 13.48 -33.72 2.04
CA PRO A 300 13.73 -34.68 3.11
C PRO A 300 13.44 -36.14 2.73
N LEU A 301 12.78 -36.40 1.60
CA LEU A 301 12.49 -37.75 1.13
C LEU A 301 13.65 -38.33 0.30
N ASP A 302 14.18 -37.54 -0.63
CA ASP A 302 15.30 -37.89 -1.49
C ASP A 302 16.00 -36.61 -1.99
N SER A 303 17.11 -36.24 -1.34
CA SER A 303 17.79 -34.98 -1.62
C SER A 303 18.50 -34.97 -2.98
N GLU A 304 18.97 -36.11 -3.48
CA GLU A 304 19.63 -36.20 -4.80
C GLU A 304 18.62 -35.94 -5.92
N ILE A 305 17.45 -36.59 -5.83
CA ILE A 305 16.33 -36.36 -6.74
C ILE A 305 15.80 -34.93 -6.62
N ALA A 306 15.64 -34.42 -5.40
CA ALA A 306 15.14 -33.08 -5.13
C ALA A 306 16.03 -32.01 -5.77
N VAL A 307 17.35 -32.11 -5.59
CA VAL A 307 18.32 -31.15 -6.15
C VAL A 307 18.26 -31.16 -7.67
N THR A 308 18.15 -32.34 -8.30
CA THR A 308 18.01 -32.44 -9.76
C THR A 308 16.71 -31.79 -10.26
N ALA A 309 15.59 -32.02 -9.55
CA ALA A 309 14.31 -31.41 -9.88
C ALA A 309 14.32 -29.89 -9.66
N ALA A 310 14.98 -29.42 -8.60
CA ALA A 310 15.16 -28.01 -8.27
C ALA A 310 15.93 -27.27 -9.36
N GLU A 311 17.00 -27.85 -9.89
CA GLU A 311 17.74 -27.28 -11.03
C GLU A 311 16.84 -27.08 -12.25
N ARG A 312 16.02 -28.09 -12.56
CA ARG A 312 15.08 -27.98 -13.68
C ARG A 312 14.00 -26.96 -13.40
N PHE A 313 13.48 -26.92 -12.18
CA PHE A 313 12.48 -25.95 -11.75
C PHE A 313 12.99 -24.52 -11.85
N ALA A 314 14.16 -24.21 -11.31
CA ALA A 314 14.76 -22.89 -11.41
C ALA A 314 14.95 -22.43 -12.87
N ALA A 315 15.16 -23.36 -13.81
CA ALA A 315 15.29 -23.05 -15.24
C ALA A 315 13.95 -22.88 -15.98
N THR A 316 12.83 -23.30 -15.39
CA THR A 316 11.49 -23.27 -16.02
C THR A 316 10.44 -22.63 -15.10
N SER A 317 10.85 -21.81 -14.14
CA SER A 317 9.92 -21.03 -13.32
C SER A 317 9.24 -19.98 -14.19
N ALA A 318 8.03 -19.60 -13.80
CA ALA A 318 7.30 -18.52 -14.45
C ALA A 318 7.68 -17.16 -13.85
N ASP A 319 7.95 -17.10 -12.54
CA ASP A 319 8.32 -15.88 -11.84
C ASP A 319 9.85 -15.77 -11.70
N ASP A 320 10.37 -14.54 -11.85
CA ASP A 320 11.81 -14.24 -11.85
C ASP A 320 12.49 -14.43 -10.49
N ASP A 321 11.73 -14.37 -9.39
CA ASP A 321 12.23 -14.53 -8.01
C ASP A 321 12.20 -16.00 -7.53
N THR A 322 11.37 -16.85 -8.15
CA THR A 322 11.25 -18.27 -7.83
C THR A 322 12.59 -19.02 -7.84
N PRO A 323 13.50 -18.85 -8.83
CA PRO A 323 14.80 -19.51 -8.83
C PRO A 323 15.61 -19.22 -7.56
N LEU A 324 15.50 -18.02 -6.99
CA LEU A 324 16.18 -17.66 -5.75
C LEU A 324 15.55 -18.37 -4.54
N ARG A 325 14.22 -18.49 -4.51
CA ARG A 325 13.49 -19.27 -3.48
C ARG A 325 13.87 -20.75 -3.55
N VAL A 326 14.03 -21.30 -4.76
CA VAL A 326 14.53 -22.66 -4.99
C VAL A 326 15.96 -22.81 -4.45
N ALA A 327 16.86 -21.87 -4.76
CA ALA A 327 18.23 -21.89 -4.25
C ALA A 327 18.27 -21.86 -2.72
N GLU A 328 17.44 -21.03 -2.08
CA GLU A 328 17.32 -20.94 -0.62
C GLU A 328 16.88 -22.27 0.00
N LEU A 329 15.90 -22.97 -0.58
CA LEU A 329 15.42 -24.26 -0.08
C LEU A 329 16.52 -25.34 -0.13
N ILE A 330 17.27 -25.41 -1.24
CA ILE A 330 18.25 -26.49 -1.44
C ILE A 330 19.63 -26.16 -0.87
N ARG A 331 19.89 -24.95 -0.36
CA ARG A 331 21.24 -24.48 0.00
C ARG A 331 21.95 -25.35 1.04
N HIS A 332 21.20 -25.99 1.93
CA HIS A 332 21.76 -26.84 2.98
C HIS A 332 22.12 -28.25 2.46
N GLU A 333 21.35 -28.74 1.50
CA GLU A 333 21.54 -30.07 0.90
C GLU A 333 22.57 -30.04 -0.24
N SER A 334 22.53 -29.02 -1.11
CA SER A 334 23.50 -28.80 -2.18
C SER A 334 23.89 -27.32 -2.29
N PRO A 335 24.86 -26.85 -1.47
CA PRO A 335 25.39 -25.49 -1.54
C PRO A 335 25.90 -25.14 -2.95
N ARG A 336 26.51 -26.12 -3.64
CA ARG A 336 27.08 -25.92 -4.98
C ARG A 336 25.99 -25.64 -6.03
N THR A 337 24.88 -26.38 -5.99
CA THR A 337 23.77 -26.16 -6.91
C THR A 337 23.05 -24.85 -6.59
N ALA A 338 22.77 -24.58 -5.32
CA ALA A 338 22.17 -23.31 -4.89
C ALA A 338 23.01 -22.10 -5.33
N LEU A 339 24.34 -22.18 -5.17
CA LEU A 339 25.26 -21.13 -5.61
C LEU A 339 25.24 -20.96 -7.13
N ARG A 340 25.12 -22.04 -7.91
CA ARG A 340 24.99 -21.95 -9.38
C ARG A 340 23.69 -21.25 -9.77
N ILE A 341 22.56 -21.64 -9.19
CA ILE A 341 21.26 -21.01 -9.47
C ILE A 341 21.30 -19.52 -9.10
N ALA A 342 21.81 -19.18 -7.91
CA ALA A 342 21.95 -17.78 -7.51
C ALA A 342 22.91 -17.00 -8.42
N ALA A 343 23.99 -17.62 -8.89
CA ALA A 343 24.93 -16.99 -9.83
C ALA A 343 24.31 -16.74 -11.21
N ASP A 344 23.50 -17.68 -11.72
CA ASP A 344 22.81 -17.53 -13.01
C ASP A 344 21.87 -16.31 -12.99
N ILE A 345 21.16 -16.09 -11.88
CA ILE A 345 20.30 -14.91 -11.65
C ILE A 345 21.15 -13.64 -11.51
N ALA A 346 22.16 -13.66 -10.63
CA ALA A 346 22.98 -12.48 -10.33
C ALA A 346 23.68 -11.93 -11.59
N TRP A 347 24.16 -12.82 -12.46
CA TRP A 347 25.05 -12.49 -13.57
C TRP A 347 24.42 -12.60 -14.96
N GLN A 348 23.10 -12.75 -15.06
CA GLN A 348 22.40 -12.70 -16.34
C GLN A 348 22.76 -11.40 -17.08
N GLU A 349 23.09 -11.43 -18.38
CA GLU A 349 23.48 -10.23 -19.13
C GLU A 349 22.27 -9.56 -19.83
N ASP A 350 21.14 -9.50 -19.13
CA ASP A 350 19.90 -8.90 -19.62
C ASP A 350 19.60 -7.57 -18.93
N GLN A 351 19.37 -6.49 -19.69
CA GLN A 351 19.03 -5.18 -19.13
C GLN A 351 17.63 -5.14 -18.51
N ASP A 352 16.74 -6.04 -18.91
CA ASP A 352 15.36 -6.08 -18.43
C ASP A 352 15.22 -6.87 -17.11
N ALA A 353 16.26 -7.63 -16.72
CA ALA A 353 16.24 -8.40 -15.48
C ALA A 353 16.27 -7.48 -14.25
N ASP A 354 15.38 -7.76 -13.29
CA ASP A 354 15.18 -6.94 -12.10
C ASP A 354 16.46 -6.78 -11.27
N SER A 355 16.82 -5.51 -11.00
CA SER A 355 18.04 -5.18 -10.26
C SER A 355 17.95 -5.58 -8.78
N GLU A 356 16.75 -5.62 -8.19
CA GLU A 356 16.58 -6.06 -6.79
C GLU A 356 16.79 -7.57 -6.67
N THR A 357 16.21 -8.36 -7.56
CA THR A 357 16.38 -9.81 -7.62
C THR A 357 17.85 -10.22 -7.79
N ARG A 358 18.60 -9.50 -8.66
CA ARG A 358 20.07 -9.69 -8.78
C ARG A 358 20.81 -9.42 -7.48
N TYR A 359 20.43 -8.36 -6.77
CA TYR A 359 21.04 -8.02 -5.49
C TYR A 359 20.78 -9.09 -4.44
N ASP A 360 19.55 -9.58 -4.35
CA ASP A 360 19.19 -10.65 -3.42
C ASP A 360 19.90 -11.96 -3.77
N ALA A 361 20.09 -12.25 -5.06
CA ALA A 361 20.91 -13.36 -5.52
C ALA A 361 22.38 -13.22 -5.10
N VAL A 362 22.95 -12.02 -5.17
CA VAL A 362 24.32 -11.74 -4.65
C VAL A 362 24.41 -11.90 -3.14
N LEU A 363 23.39 -11.47 -2.40
CA LEU A 363 23.32 -11.72 -0.96
C LEU A 363 23.21 -13.21 -0.64
N MET A 364 22.47 -13.96 -1.46
CA MET A 364 22.37 -15.41 -1.34
C MET A 364 23.72 -16.09 -1.58
N ILE A 365 24.47 -15.70 -2.60
CA ILE A 365 25.85 -16.18 -2.82
C ILE A 365 26.68 -15.98 -1.55
N GLY A 366 26.64 -14.79 -0.94
CA GLY A 366 27.38 -14.50 0.29
C GLY A 366 26.88 -15.23 1.54
N LYS A 367 25.61 -15.65 1.58
CA LYS A 367 25.05 -16.50 2.66
C LYS A 367 25.47 -17.96 2.50
N ILE A 368 25.59 -18.46 1.26
CA ILE A 368 26.02 -19.83 0.96
C ILE A 368 27.54 -19.96 1.14
N ASP A 369 28.29 -19.01 0.57
CA ASP A 369 29.75 -18.91 0.69
C ASP A 369 30.14 -17.50 1.13
N THR A 370 30.44 -17.37 2.43
CA THR A 370 30.87 -16.10 3.02
C THR A 370 32.14 -15.52 2.41
N ALA A 371 33.02 -16.34 1.81
CA ALA A 371 34.21 -15.86 1.12
C ALA A 371 33.88 -15.14 -0.19
N GLU A 372 32.77 -15.51 -0.84
CA GLU A 372 32.30 -14.92 -2.09
C GLU A 372 31.42 -13.67 -1.89
N ALA A 373 31.02 -13.34 -0.65
CA ALA A 373 30.16 -12.20 -0.37
C ALA A 373 30.74 -10.86 -0.89
N ILE A 374 32.00 -10.56 -0.55
CA ILE A 374 32.66 -9.31 -0.98
C ILE A 374 32.96 -9.33 -2.50
N PRO A 375 33.55 -10.38 -3.08
CA PRO A 375 33.74 -10.49 -4.53
C PRO A 375 32.44 -10.29 -5.33
N ALA A 376 31.34 -10.92 -4.91
CA ALA A 376 30.05 -10.83 -5.58
C ALA A 376 29.45 -9.41 -5.47
N LEU A 377 29.44 -8.81 -4.28
CA LEU A 377 28.98 -7.42 -4.11
C LEU A 377 29.82 -6.43 -4.92
N ARG A 378 31.14 -6.65 -5.01
CA ARG A 378 32.02 -5.81 -5.82
C ARG A 378 31.65 -5.92 -7.30
N ARG A 379 31.53 -7.13 -7.82
CA ARG A 379 31.12 -7.39 -9.20
C ARG A 379 29.76 -6.75 -9.52
N LEU A 380 28.80 -6.83 -8.59
CA LEU A 380 27.50 -6.18 -8.74
C LEU A 380 27.61 -4.65 -8.79
N SER A 381 28.45 -4.05 -7.95
CA SER A 381 28.67 -2.60 -7.96
C SER A 381 29.28 -2.07 -9.27
N GLU A 382 30.04 -2.93 -9.96
CA GLU A 382 30.68 -2.65 -11.24
C GLU A 382 29.79 -3.00 -12.45
N SER A 383 28.66 -3.68 -12.23
CA SER A 383 27.75 -4.12 -13.29
C SER A 383 27.09 -2.93 -14.01
N LYS A 384 27.16 -2.95 -15.34
CA LYS A 384 26.47 -1.97 -16.20
C LYS A 384 24.99 -2.33 -16.45
N PHE A 385 24.60 -3.56 -16.12
CA PHE A 385 23.24 -4.08 -16.28
C PHE A 385 22.38 -3.86 -15.02
N THR A 386 22.92 -3.15 -14.02
CA THR A 386 22.28 -2.96 -12.72
C THR A 386 22.05 -1.48 -12.47
N HIS A 387 20.87 -1.12 -11.94
CA HIS A 387 20.55 0.25 -11.61
C HIS A 387 21.53 0.84 -10.56
N PHE A 388 21.77 2.15 -10.66
CA PHE A 388 22.73 2.85 -9.80
C PHE A 388 22.46 2.65 -8.30
N GLU A 389 21.20 2.67 -7.87
CA GLU A 389 20.86 2.50 -6.44
C GLU A 389 21.32 1.15 -5.90
N VAL A 390 21.14 0.08 -6.68
CA VAL A 390 21.58 -1.26 -6.31
C VAL A 390 23.10 -1.35 -6.31
N ARG A 391 23.77 -0.76 -7.32
CA ARG A 391 25.24 -0.70 -7.36
C ARG A 391 25.81 0.04 -6.14
N LEU A 392 25.20 1.17 -5.78
CA LEU A 392 25.57 1.96 -4.61
C LEU A 392 25.33 1.20 -3.31
N ARG A 393 24.19 0.50 -3.19
CA ARG A 393 23.86 -0.34 -2.03
C ARG A 393 24.86 -1.48 -1.89
N ALA A 394 25.21 -2.15 -2.99
CA ALA A 394 26.22 -3.21 -2.99
C ALA A 394 27.59 -2.70 -2.54
N ALA A 395 28.07 -1.59 -3.12
CA ALA A 395 29.34 -0.96 -2.74
C ALA A 395 29.34 -0.49 -1.27
N SER A 396 28.23 0.09 -0.81
CA SER A 396 28.10 0.55 0.58
C SER A 396 28.11 -0.61 1.57
N ARG A 397 27.44 -1.72 1.24
CA ARG A 397 27.36 -2.90 2.11
C ARG A 397 28.72 -3.55 2.36
N ILE A 398 29.59 -3.60 1.35
CA ILE A 398 30.97 -4.07 1.50
C ILE A 398 31.66 -3.34 2.66
N LEU A 399 31.47 -2.02 2.73
CA LEU A 399 32.09 -1.17 3.74
C LEU A 399 31.40 -1.25 5.10
N THR A 400 30.07 -1.14 5.13
CA THR A 400 29.31 -0.96 6.38
C THR A 400 29.06 -2.26 7.13
N GLU A 401 28.86 -3.37 6.41
CA GLU A 401 28.54 -4.66 7.03
C GLU A 401 29.73 -5.62 7.07
N TYR A 402 30.55 -5.64 6.01
CA TYR A 402 31.68 -6.56 5.92
C TYR A 402 33.03 -5.92 6.32
N GLY A 403 33.08 -4.61 6.60
CA GLY A 403 34.32 -3.90 6.91
C GLY A 403 35.36 -3.95 5.78
N GLY A 404 34.92 -4.16 4.55
CA GLY A 404 35.76 -4.29 3.37
C GLY A 404 36.35 -2.97 2.88
N PRO A 405 37.15 -2.99 1.79
CA PRO A 405 37.82 -1.81 1.28
C PRO A 405 36.82 -0.82 0.65
N ILE A 406 37.19 0.47 0.67
CA ILE A 406 36.39 1.57 0.09
C ILE A 406 36.40 1.58 -1.45
N ASP A 407 37.21 0.74 -2.08
CA ASP A 407 37.52 0.78 -3.51
C ASP A 407 36.27 0.69 -4.39
N ALA A 408 35.26 -0.07 -3.99
CA ALA A 408 34.01 -0.20 -4.77
C ALA A 408 33.24 1.13 -4.84
N LEU A 409 33.15 1.87 -3.72
CA LEU A 409 32.52 3.20 -3.69
C LEU A 409 33.35 4.23 -4.44
N VAL A 410 34.69 4.13 -4.34
CA VAL A 410 35.61 4.99 -5.09
C VAL A 410 35.46 4.75 -6.60
N ALA A 411 35.47 3.50 -7.05
CA ALA A 411 35.28 3.13 -8.44
C ALA A 411 33.92 3.61 -8.97
N LEU A 412 32.85 3.45 -8.20
CA LEU A 412 31.52 3.94 -8.57
C LEU A 412 31.46 5.47 -8.66
N ALA A 413 32.21 6.18 -7.81
CA ALA A 413 32.32 7.64 -7.87
C ALA A 413 33.20 8.14 -9.04
N GLU A 414 34.08 7.30 -9.59
CA GLU A 414 34.93 7.60 -10.75
C GLU A 414 34.37 7.09 -12.09
N ALA A 415 33.33 6.27 -12.04
CA ALA A 415 32.78 5.58 -13.20
C ALA A 415 32.21 6.59 -14.23
N PRO A 416 32.71 6.61 -15.48
CA PRO A 416 32.35 7.61 -16.48
C PRO A 416 30.90 7.47 -16.98
N GLU A 417 30.30 6.28 -16.88
CA GLU A 417 28.91 6.03 -17.25
C GLU A 417 27.91 6.48 -16.16
N VAL A 418 28.39 6.77 -14.94
CA VAL A 418 27.55 7.23 -13.84
C VAL A 418 27.37 8.74 -13.96
N THR A 419 26.12 9.21 -13.82
CA THR A 419 25.82 10.63 -13.88
C THR A 419 26.59 11.39 -12.80
N TRP A 420 26.91 12.64 -13.07
CA TRP A 420 27.67 13.49 -12.15
C TRP A 420 27.04 13.59 -10.74
N GLU A 421 25.72 13.64 -10.64
CA GLU A 421 25.02 13.65 -9.35
C GLU A 421 25.15 12.32 -8.60
N ASN A 422 25.12 11.21 -9.33
CA ASN A 422 25.27 9.87 -8.76
C ASN A 422 26.72 9.58 -8.36
N GLN A 423 27.71 10.07 -9.11
CA GLN A 423 29.12 10.07 -8.69
C GLN A 423 29.28 10.79 -7.34
N ALA A 424 28.62 11.96 -7.19
CA ALA A 424 28.62 12.70 -5.93
C ALA A 424 27.98 11.93 -4.79
N ARG A 425 26.89 11.19 -5.05
CA ARG A 425 26.23 10.34 -4.04
C ARG A 425 27.13 9.17 -3.62
N ALA A 426 27.82 8.52 -4.55
CA ALA A 426 28.79 7.47 -4.24
C ALA A 426 29.95 8.00 -3.40
N ALA A 427 30.48 9.19 -3.72
CA ALA A 427 31.50 9.85 -2.91
C ALA A 427 30.99 10.27 -1.51
N GLU A 428 29.74 10.71 -1.39
CA GLU A 428 29.11 11.07 -0.12
C GLU A 428 28.89 9.84 0.80
N ALA A 429 28.66 8.65 0.24
CA ALA A 429 28.53 7.41 1.00
C ALA A 429 29.79 7.06 1.80
N LEU A 430 30.96 7.60 1.42
CA LEU A 430 32.23 7.42 2.14
C LEU A 430 32.32 8.23 3.44
N LYS A 431 31.37 9.13 3.74
CA LYS A 431 31.48 10.10 4.85
C LYS A 431 31.76 9.49 6.23
N GLU A 432 31.23 8.30 6.53
CA GLU A 432 31.35 7.70 7.87
C GLU A 432 32.66 6.89 8.00
N ALA A 433 33.06 6.15 6.97
CA ALA A 433 34.22 5.25 7.07
C ALA A 433 35.53 5.89 6.57
N ALA A 434 35.46 6.79 5.58
CA ALA A 434 36.62 7.43 4.97
C ALA A 434 36.29 8.88 4.56
N PRO A 435 36.02 9.77 5.54
CA PRO A 435 35.56 11.14 5.28
C PRO A 435 36.50 11.94 4.37
N GLU A 436 37.81 11.79 4.55
CA GLU A 436 38.82 12.46 3.71
C GLU A 436 38.79 11.96 2.26
N ALA A 437 38.65 10.65 2.06
CA ALA A 437 38.54 10.10 0.71
C ALA A 437 37.24 10.60 0.03
N GLY A 438 36.11 10.54 0.74
CA GLY A 438 34.83 11.05 0.25
C GLY A 438 34.86 12.54 -0.10
N ALA A 439 35.43 13.37 0.77
CA ALA A 439 35.54 14.81 0.53
C ALA A 439 36.49 15.13 -0.65
N ARG A 440 37.66 14.48 -0.74
CA ARG A 440 38.56 14.61 -1.91
C ARG A 440 37.87 14.21 -3.22
N ARG A 441 37.04 13.16 -3.21
CA ARG A 441 36.27 12.75 -4.39
C ARG A 441 35.20 13.75 -4.76
N LEU A 442 34.40 14.23 -3.80
CA LEU A 442 33.42 15.30 -4.04
C LEU A 442 34.09 16.55 -4.62
N VAL A 443 35.26 16.92 -4.10
CA VAL A 443 36.05 18.03 -4.62
C VAL A 443 36.47 17.80 -6.08
N ALA A 444 36.98 16.61 -6.41
CA ALA A 444 37.34 16.26 -7.79
C ALA A 444 36.13 16.30 -8.74
N ILE A 445 34.99 15.77 -8.29
CA ILE A 445 33.71 15.77 -9.04
C ILE A 445 33.20 17.20 -9.26
N ALA A 446 33.32 18.09 -8.28
CA ALA A 446 32.99 19.51 -8.46
C ALA A 446 33.90 20.22 -9.49
N GLY A 447 35.12 19.71 -9.67
CA GLY A 447 36.08 20.19 -10.66
C GLY A 447 35.81 19.68 -12.08
N SER A 448 35.35 18.44 -12.23
CA SER A 448 35.02 17.81 -13.53
C SER A 448 33.58 18.02 -13.99
N GLY A 449 32.73 18.61 -13.13
CA GLY A 449 31.28 18.68 -13.28
C GLY A 449 30.69 19.63 -14.32
N PRO A 450 29.35 19.70 -14.39
CA PRO A 450 28.63 20.47 -15.38
C PRO A 450 28.91 21.97 -15.24
N SER A 451 28.62 22.71 -16.30
CA SER A 451 28.95 24.13 -16.45
C SER A 451 28.28 25.07 -15.44
N THR A 452 27.29 24.61 -14.67
CA THR A 452 26.54 25.47 -13.76
C THR A 452 27.24 25.64 -12.41
N ASP A 453 27.51 26.89 -12.05
CA ASP A 453 28.17 27.24 -10.79
C ASP A 453 27.40 26.77 -9.54
N ALA A 454 26.06 26.75 -9.61
CA ALA A 454 25.19 26.36 -8.50
C ALA A 454 25.34 24.87 -8.15
N SER A 455 25.43 24.00 -9.16
CA SER A 455 25.63 22.56 -8.95
C SER A 455 27.01 22.31 -8.36
N ARG A 456 28.07 22.89 -8.96
CA ARG A 456 29.44 22.78 -8.45
C ARG A 456 29.56 23.22 -6.98
N PHE A 457 28.94 24.35 -6.63
CA PHE A 457 28.89 24.81 -5.25
C PHE A 457 28.15 23.85 -4.31
N THR A 458 27.06 23.23 -4.77
CA THR A 458 26.31 22.25 -3.96
C THR A 458 27.17 21.05 -3.58
N ILE A 459 27.99 20.54 -4.50
CA ILE A 459 28.95 19.45 -4.19
C ILE A 459 30.05 19.93 -3.25
N LEU A 460 30.65 21.10 -3.49
CA LEU A 460 31.66 21.66 -2.60
C LEU A 460 31.11 21.87 -1.18
N LYS A 461 29.84 22.25 -1.05
CA LYS A 461 29.15 22.34 0.24
C LYS A 461 29.05 21.00 0.96
N LYS A 462 28.74 19.92 0.23
CA LYS A 462 28.76 18.55 0.79
C LYS A 462 30.17 18.15 1.21
N ALA A 463 31.18 18.40 0.37
CA ALA A 463 32.58 18.12 0.69
C ALA A 463 33.02 18.84 1.96
N HIS A 464 32.67 20.12 2.10
CA HIS A 464 32.98 20.92 3.29
C HIS A 464 32.27 20.41 4.55
N LYS A 465 31.04 19.90 4.43
CA LYS A 465 30.35 19.29 5.57
C LYS A 465 31.05 18.02 6.07
N ILE A 466 31.70 17.26 5.17
CA ILE A 466 32.39 16.01 5.50
C ILE A 466 33.81 16.29 6.01
N ALA A 467 34.62 17.02 5.24
CA ALA A 467 35.98 17.40 5.61
C ALA A 467 36.22 18.90 5.31
N PRO A 468 35.96 19.80 6.29
CA PRO A 468 36.03 21.24 6.09
C PRO A 468 37.36 21.74 5.53
N ARG A 469 38.47 21.19 6.03
CA ARG A 469 39.84 21.59 5.66
C ARG A 469 40.18 21.24 4.21
N GLU A 470 39.80 20.05 3.76
CA GLU A 470 40.09 19.60 2.39
C GLU A 470 39.27 20.39 1.35
N ALA A 471 38.00 20.65 1.65
CA ALA A 471 37.13 21.40 0.75
C ALA A 471 37.45 22.90 0.69
N ALA A 472 37.98 23.48 1.77
CA ALA A 472 38.23 24.92 1.85
C ALA A 472 39.13 25.44 0.72
N ALA A 473 40.22 24.72 0.41
CA ALA A 473 41.16 25.12 -0.65
C ALA A 473 40.49 25.20 -2.04
N GLU A 474 39.57 24.28 -2.35
CA GLU A 474 38.87 24.30 -3.64
C GLU A 474 37.68 25.26 -3.65
N ILE A 475 37.05 25.50 -2.51
CA ILE A 475 36.09 26.60 -2.37
C ILE A 475 36.79 27.95 -2.62
N GLU A 476 38.02 28.14 -2.13
CA GLU A 476 38.80 29.35 -2.46
C GLU A 476 39.04 29.50 -3.96
N LYS A 477 39.43 28.42 -4.66
CA LYS A 477 39.62 28.45 -6.12
C LYS A 477 38.31 28.73 -6.85
N PHE A 478 37.21 28.11 -6.42
CA PHE A 478 35.87 28.35 -6.94
C PHE A 478 35.47 29.82 -6.78
N VAL A 479 35.70 30.43 -5.61
CA VAL A 479 35.44 31.85 -5.36
C VAL A 479 36.32 32.76 -6.23
N LYS A 480 37.54 32.36 -6.59
CA LYS A 480 38.42 33.14 -7.48
C LYS A 480 38.11 32.94 -8.97
N SER A 481 37.21 32.03 -9.32
CA SER A 481 36.80 31.76 -10.70
C SER A 481 35.76 32.77 -11.22
N HIS A 482 35.31 32.58 -12.47
CA HIS A 482 34.28 33.39 -13.12
C HIS A 482 32.84 32.97 -12.76
N ALA A 483 32.66 32.29 -11.63
CA ALA A 483 31.33 31.88 -11.17
C ALA A 483 30.41 33.09 -10.88
N ALA A 484 29.10 32.86 -10.92
CA ALA A 484 28.11 33.88 -10.57
C ALA A 484 28.35 34.47 -9.16
N GLY A 485 28.34 35.80 -9.07
CA GLY A 485 28.63 36.56 -7.85
C GLY A 485 27.86 36.09 -6.61
N PRO A 486 26.54 35.85 -6.68
CA PRO A 486 25.77 35.40 -5.51
C PRO A 486 26.19 34.03 -4.98
N VAL A 487 26.63 33.13 -5.86
CA VAL A 487 27.11 31.78 -5.47
C VAL A 487 28.49 31.89 -4.82
N ARG A 488 29.36 32.74 -5.36
CA ARG A 488 30.69 33.03 -4.77
C ARG A 488 30.57 33.63 -3.37
N LEU A 489 29.63 34.54 -3.15
CA LEU A 489 29.37 35.10 -1.81
C LEU A 489 28.99 34.01 -0.80
N LYS A 490 28.05 33.13 -1.15
CA LYS A 490 27.66 31.98 -0.31
C LYS A 490 28.83 31.04 -0.07
N ALA A 491 29.71 30.88 -1.05
CA ALA A 491 30.89 30.04 -0.93
C ALA A 491 31.92 30.61 0.06
N VAL A 492 32.14 31.93 0.09
CA VAL A 492 32.97 32.57 1.13
C VAL A 492 32.34 32.42 2.51
N GLU A 493 31.03 32.63 2.62
CA GLU A 493 30.29 32.49 3.89
C GLU A 493 30.37 31.07 4.46
N LEU A 494 30.46 30.05 3.59
CA LEU A 494 30.62 28.66 4.00
C LEU A 494 31.98 28.41 4.68
N VAL A 495 33.07 29.01 4.17
CA VAL A 495 34.44 28.75 4.66
C VAL A 495 34.97 29.81 5.62
N VAL A 496 34.19 30.85 5.93
CA VAL A 496 34.64 32.00 6.74
C VAL A 496 35.21 31.60 8.10
N SER A 497 34.65 30.55 8.73
CA SER A 497 35.10 30.03 10.04
C SER A 497 36.39 29.20 9.96
N SER A 498 36.74 28.73 8.76
CA SER A 498 37.90 27.86 8.51
C SER A 498 39.11 28.62 7.98
N LEU A 499 38.96 29.91 7.68
CA LEU A 499 39.98 30.75 7.06
C LEU A 499 40.41 31.89 7.99
N SER A 500 41.63 32.40 7.77
CA SER A 500 42.08 33.62 8.44
C SER A 500 41.28 34.83 7.96
N SER A 501 41.11 35.85 8.80
CA SER A 501 40.43 37.10 8.41
C SER A 501 41.05 37.73 7.16
N ARG A 502 42.37 37.60 6.99
CA ARG A 502 43.09 38.07 5.80
C ARG A 502 42.64 37.32 4.54
N SER A 503 42.59 35.98 4.59
CA SER A 503 42.13 35.15 3.47
C SER A 503 40.68 35.46 3.09
N VAL A 504 39.79 35.62 4.07
CA VAL A 504 38.38 35.99 3.84
C VAL A 504 38.27 37.35 3.13
N ILE A 505 39.04 38.35 3.58
CA ILE A 505 39.10 39.66 2.93
C ILE A 505 39.59 39.55 1.49
N ASP A 506 40.63 38.74 1.23
CA ASP A 506 41.18 38.53 -0.11
C ASP A 506 40.16 37.84 -1.05
N LEU A 507 39.35 36.91 -0.54
CA LEU A 507 38.27 36.28 -1.30
C LEU A 507 37.17 37.27 -1.67
N TYR A 508 36.67 38.06 -0.72
CA TYR A 508 35.70 39.11 -1.03
C TYR A 508 36.27 40.16 -1.98
N ALA A 509 37.56 40.52 -1.85
CA ALA A 509 38.23 41.40 -2.79
C ALA A 509 38.29 40.82 -4.21
N ALA A 510 38.46 39.50 -4.37
CA ALA A 510 38.39 38.84 -5.66
C ALA A 510 36.98 38.89 -6.28
N ILE A 511 35.93 38.78 -5.46
CA ILE A 511 34.54 38.99 -5.89
C ILE A 511 34.34 40.44 -6.35
N VAL A 512 34.79 41.43 -5.56
CA VAL A 512 34.75 42.86 -5.93
C VAL A 512 35.47 43.14 -7.24
N ALA A 513 36.51 42.40 -7.59
CA ALA A 513 37.25 42.61 -8.83
C ALA A 513 36.49 42.13 -10.09
N THR A 514 35.64 41.11 -9.97
CA THR A 514 35.19 40.33 -11.15
C THR A 514 33.70 40.02 -11.21
N ALA A 515 32.96 40.08 -10.10
CA ALA A 515 31.51 39.80 -10.10
C ALA A 515 30.68 40.98 -10.63
N ASP A 516 29.38 40.79 -10.81
CA ASP A 516 28.39 41.85 -11.08
C ASP A 516 28.36 42.91 -9.97
N GLY A 517 27.79 44.08 -10.27
CA GLY A 517 27.71 45.22 -9.36
C GLY A 517 27.14 44.87 -7.99
N GLU A 518 25.95 44.26 -7.93
CA GLU A 518 25.28 43.97 -6.67
C GLU A 518 26.09 43.02 -5.78
N SER A 519 26.65 41.96 -6.37
CA SER A 519 27.52 41.02 -5.65
C SER A 519 28.83 41.66 -5.19
N ALA A 520 29.43 42.51 -6.02
CA ALA A 520 30.64 43.26 -5.68
C ALA A 520 30.38 44.25 -4.52
N MET A 521 29.27 44.99 -4.55
CA MET A 521 28.88 45.88 -3.46
C MET A 521 28.64 45.11 -2.16
N THR A 522 27.95 43.97 -2.24
CA THR A 522 27.71 43.11 -1.07
C THR A 522 29.03 42.59 -0.49
N ALA A 523 29.96 42.13 -1.33
CA ALA A 523 31.29 41.70 -0.90
C ALA A 523 32.06 42.84 -0.22
N ALA A 524 32.04 44.05 -0.79
CA ALA A 524 32.69 45.23 -0.20
C ALA A 524 32.08 45.59 1.17
N ARG A 525 30.75 45.53 1.34
CA ARG A 525 30.08 45.74 2.64
C ARG A 525 30.46 44.71 3.68
N LYS A 526 30.60 43.43 3.29
CA LYS A 526 31.08 42.38 4.20
C LYS A 526 32.49 42.70 4.68
N VAL A 527 33.39 43.12 3.79
CA VAL A 527 34.75 43.57 4.18
C VAL A 527 34.69 44.83 5.04
N LEU A 528 33.80 45.78 4.77
CA LEU A 528 33.63 46.99 5.57
C LEU A 528 33.25 46.69 7.02
N ALA A 529 32.39 45.70 7.23
CA ALA A 529 32.00 45.25 8.56
C ALA A 529 33.15 44.55 9.33
N MET A 530 34.05 43.87 8.62
CA MET A 530 35.17 43.13 9.22
C MET A 530 36.44 43.98 9.38
N HIS A 531 36.74 44.83 8.40
CA HIS A 531 37.96 45.61 8.32
C HIS A 531 37.70 46.94 7.58
N HIS A 532 37.28 47.94 8.37
CA HIS A 532 36.73 49.20 7.88
C HIS A 532 37.58 49.89 6.78
N PRO A 533 38.89 50.14 6.94
CA PRO A 533 39.68 50.85 5.91
C PRO A 533 39.70 50.14 4.56
N ARG A 534 39.84 48.81 4.59
CA ARG A 534 39.90 47.99 3.37
C ARG A 534 38.53 47.89 2.70
N GLY A 535 37.46 47.83 3.48
CA GLY A 535 36.10 47.83 2.95
C GLY A 535 35.76 49.13 2.22
N LEU A 536 36.16 50.28 2.77
CA LEU A 536 36.00 51.58 2.08
C LEU A 536 36.77 51.61 0.76
N GLU A 537 38.01 51.11 0.73
CA GLU A 537 38.79 51.02 -0.50
C GLU A 537 38.11 50.15 -1.56
N LEU A 538 37.64 48.95 -1.17
CA LEU A 538 36.91 48.05 -2.08
C LEU A 538 35.60 48.67 -2.56
N MET A 539 34.87 49.37 -1.69
CA MET A 539 33.65 50.08 -2.06
C MET A 539 33.94 51.22 -3.07
N GLY A 540 35.08 51.90 -2.93
CA GLY A 540 35.57 52.86 -3.93
C GLY A 540 35.80 52.20 -5.29
N ARG A 541 36.37 50.99 -5.32
CA ARG A 541 36.55 50.21 -6.57
C ARG A 541 35.20 49.81 -7.19
N VAL A 542 34.20 49.48 -6.39
CA VAL A 542 32.83 49.22 -6.88
C VAL A 542 32.25 50.48 -7.52
N ALA A 543 32.43 51.64 -6.88
CA ALA A 543 31.96 52.92 -7.41
C ALA A 543 32.61 53.31 -8.74
N ASP A 544 33.89 52.99 -8.91
CA ASP A 544 34.68 53.30 -10.11
C ASP A 544 34.28 52.47 -11.35
N ARG A 545 33.37 51.50 -11.23
CA ARG A 545 32.87 50.68 -12.34
C ARG A 545 31.94 51.48 -13.24
N THR A 546 32.48 52.02 -14.33
CA THR A 546 31.73 52.89 -15.26
C THR A 546 30.64 52.17 -16.06
N ALA A 547 30.66 50.84 -16.13
CA ALA A 547 29.63 50.04 -16.79
C ALA A 547 28.33 49.91 -15.96
N GLU A 548 28.38 50.18 -14.66
CA GLU A 548 27.23 50.08 -13.77
C GLU A 548 26.33 51.33 -13.84
N ASP A 549 25.08 51.18 -13.41
CA ASP A 549 24.12 52.29 -13.36
C ASP A 549 24.66 53.46 -12.50
N PRO A 550 24.53 54.73 -12.94
CA PRO A 550 25.02 55.88 -12.19
C PRO A 550 24.45 56.00 -10.76
N GLN A 551 23.22 55.55 -10.50
CA GLN A 551 22.62 55.55 -9.16
C GLN A 551 23.27 54.49 -8.26
N PHE A 552 23.58 53.33 -8.83
CA PHE A 552 24.36 52.30 -8.16
C PHE A 552 25.77 52.83 -7.80
N ARG A 553 26.47 53.45 -8.76
CA ARG A 553 27.79 54.05 -8.54
C ARG A 553 27.75 55.15 -7.47
N LEU A 554 26.72 56.01 -7.47
CA LEU A 554 26.52 57.06 -6.46
C LEU A 554 26.39 56.47 -5.05
N THR A 555 25.59 55.41 -4.89
CA THR A 555 25.40 54.72 -3.62
C THR A 555 26.73 54.15 -3.12
N ALA A 556 27.45 53.39 -3.97
CA ALA A 556 28.76 52.84 -3.63
C ALA A 556 29.77 53.94 -3.28
N ALA A 557 29.84 55.02 -4.07
CA ALA A 557 30.78 56.11 -3.83
C ALA A 557 30.50 56.87 -2.52
N THR A 558 29.22 57.01 -2.15
CA THR A 558 28.82 57.64 -0.89
C THR A 558 29.22 56.76 0.30
N GLU A 559 29.02 55.44 0.22
CA GLU A 559 29.46 54.49 1.24
C GLU A 559 30.98 54.37 1.35
N ALA A 560 31.72 54.55 0.25
CA ALA A 560 33.18 54.50 0.21
C ALA A 560 33.87 55.69 0.89
N GLY A 561 33.14 56.78 1.20
CA GLY A 561 33.71 57.99 1.81
C GLY A 561 34.82 58.60 0.94
N GLU A 562 35.98 58.85 1.54
CA GLU A 562 37.16 59.41 0.84
C GLU A 562 37.57 58.59 -0.40
N HIS A 563 37.41 57.26 -0.37
CA HIS A 563 37.73 56.40 -1.52
C HIS A 563 36.73 56.55 -2.68
N GLY A 564 35.52 57.07 -2.42
CA GLY A 564 34.52 57.35 -3.45
C GLY A 564 34.61 58.77 -4.04
N LYS A 565 35.46 59.63 -3.48
CA LYS A 565 35.59 61.05 -3.86
C LYS A 565 35.72 61.27 -5.37
N ARG A 566 36.56 60.47 -6.03
CA ARG A 566 36.80 60.58 -7.49
C ARG A 566 35.52 60.30 -8.28
N THR A 567 34.82 59.22 -7.97
CA THR A 567 33.57 58.87 -8.63
C THR A 567 32.46 59.86 -8.32
N LEU A 568 32.35 60.36 -7.09
CA LEU A 568 31.38 61.43 -6.75
C LEU A 568 31.63 62.70 -7.57
N LEU A 569 32.90 63.09 -7.75
CA LEU A 569 33.27 64.23 -8.58
C LEU A 569 32.94 64.01 -10.05
N ASP A 570 33.23 62.81 -10.59
CA ASP A 570 32.87 62.41 -11.96
C ASP A 570 31.34 62.50 -12.13
N LEU A 571 30.56 61.79 -11.32
CA LEU A 571 29.10 61.77 -11.39
C LEU A 571 28.48 63.16 -11.24
N ALA A 572 29.01 64.01 -10.34
CA ALA A 572 28.53 65.38 -10.20
C ALA A 572 28.75 66.24 -11.46
N GLN A 573 29.76 65.90 -12.27
CA GLN A 573 30.10 66.64 -13.49
C GLN A 573 29.43 66.06 -14.74
N THR A 574 29.43 64.74 -14.87
CA THR A 574 29.18 64.04 -16.15
C THR A 574 27.85 63.27 -16.19
N ALA A 575 27.18 63.03 -15.07
CA ALA A 575 25.93 62.28 -15.08
C ALA A 575 24.84 62.98 -15.91
N ARG A 576 24.08 62.21 -16.70
CA ARG A 576 23.04 62.74 -17.59
C ARG A 576 21.87 63.38 -16.84
N SER A 577 21.53 62.84 -15.67
CA SER A 577 20.46 63.35 -14.82
C SER A 577 21.00 64.42 -13.87
N ASP A 578 20.49 65.65 -13.98
CA ASP A 578 20.88 66.74 -13.08
C ASP A 578 20.51 66.46 -11.61
N ARG A 579 19.48 65.62 -11.36
CA ARG A 579 19.14 65.16 -10.01
C ARG A 579 20.24 64.29 -9.42
N LEU A 580 20.79 63.40 -10.24
CA LEU A 580 21.89 62.53 -9.83
C LEU A 580 23.18 63.32 -9.62
N ARG A 581 23.45 64.30 -10.48
CA ARG A 581 24.58 65.23 -10.30
C ARG A 581 24.46 66.01 -8.99
N LEU A 582 23.26 66.49 -8.65
CA LEU A 582 22.98 67.18 -7.40
C LEU A 582 23.27 66.28 -6.20
N GLN A 583 22.74 65.05 -6.19
CA GLN A 583 22.98 64.09 -5.12
C GLN A 583 24.47 63.75 -4.97
N ALA A 584 25.18 63.55 -6.09
CA ALA A 584 26.63 63.33 -6.09
C ALA A 584 27.41 64.53 -5.56
N ALA A 585 27.04 65.76 -5.93
CA ALA A 585 27.67 66.98 -5.46
C ALA A 585 27.42 67.23 -3.96
N GLN A 586 26.22 66.91 -3.46
CA GLN A 586 25.88 66.95 -2.03
C GLN A 586 26.66 65.91 -1.23
N ALA A 587 26.75 64.67 -1.73
CA ALA A 587 27.56 63.63 -1.11
C ALA A 587 29.04 64.02 -1.11
N LEU A 588 29.55 64.54 -2.23
CA LEU A 588 30.93 65.05 -2.33
C LEU A 588 31.19 66.18 -1.35
N LEU A 589 30.25 67.11 -1.14
CA LEU A 589 30.41 68.24 -0.21
C LEU A 589 30.68 67.77 1.24
N LYS A 590 30.12 66.62 1.63
CA LYS A 590 30.33 66.04 2.97
C LYS A 590 31.75 65.50 3.16
N ILE A 591 32.42 65.11 2.08
CA ILE A 591 33.74 64.45 2.06
C ILE A 591 34.81 65.48 1.64
N ASP A 592 34.69 66.05 0.44
CA ASP A 592 35.49 67.15 -0.07
C ASP A 592 34.66 68.43 -0.22
N ARG A 593 34.75 69.30 0.80
CA ARG A 593 34.04 70.59 0.83
C ARG A 593 34.34 71.47 -0.38
N ALA A 594 35.58 71.48 -0.88
CA ALA A 594 35.97 72.33 -1.99
C ALA A 594 35.42 71.79 -3.31
N GLY A 595 35.60 70.49 -3.55
CA GLY A 595 35.06 69.78 -4.71
C GLY A 595 33.54 69.85 -4.80
N GLY A 596 32.84 69.57 -3.69
CA GLY A 596 31.38 69.62 -3.62
C GLY A 596 30.82 71.03 -3.85
N ARG A 597 31.40 72.06 -3.24
CA ARG A 597 31.02 73.46 -3.51
C ARG A 597 31.19 73.84 -4.98
N SER A 598 32.30 73.43 -5.59
CA SER A 598 32.56 73.68 -7.01
C SER A 598 31.52 73.01 -7.90
N ALA A 599 31.19 71.74 -7.63
CA ALA A 599 30.18 71.00 -8.36
C ALA A 599 28.76 71.59 -8.21
N LEU A 600 28.35 71.94 -6.99
CA LEU A 600 27.07 72.59 -6.71
C LEU A 600 26.95 73.95 -7.43
N LYS A 601 27.99 74.78 -7.38
CA LYS A 601 28.02 76.06 -8.13
C LYS A 601 27.90 75.85 -9.64
N LYS A 602 28.48 74.78 -10.20
CA LYS A 602 28.30 74.44 -11.62
C LYS A 602 26.85 74.05 -11.93
N LEU A 603 26.17 73.31 -11.05
CA LEU A 603 24.76 72.96 -11.20
C LEU A 603 23.84 74.18 -11.10
N VAL A 604 24.07 75.08 -10.14
CA VAL A 604 23.36 76.37 -10.05
C VAL A 604 23.41 77.15 -11.36
N LYS A 605 24.50 77.05 -12.11
CA LYS A 605 24.68 77.76 -13.39
C LYS A 605 24.10 77.04 -14.62
N LYS A 606 24.02 75.70 -14.60
CA LYS A 606 23.84 74.91 -15.82
C LYS A 606 22.72 73.85 -15.76
N ALA A 607 22.19 73.52 -14.58
CA ALA A 607 21.22 72.44 -14.43
C ALA A 607 19.84 72.78 -15.03
N ARG A 608 19.16 71.76 -15.54
CA ARG A 608 17.78 71.73 -16.02
C ARG A 608 17.14 70.44 -15.47
N PRO A 609 16.00 70.47 -14.75
CA PRO A 609 15.06 71.57 -14.53
C PRO A 609 15.55 72.60 -13.53
N SER A 610 14.92 73.77 -13.58
CA SER A 610 15.25 74.95 -12.79
C SER A 610 15.16 74.75 -11.28
N ARG A 611 14.27 73.86 -10.81
CA ARG A 611 14.17 73.49 -9.39
C ARG A 611 15.47 72.87 -8.85
N ILE A 612 16.20 72.10 -9.67
CA ILE A 612 17.48 71.51 -9.29
C ILE A 612 18.54 72.60 -9.04
N ARG A 613 18.46 73.74 -9.74
CA ARG A 613 19.36 74.89 -9.51
C ARG A 613 19.13 75.47 -8.11
N ILE A 614 17.88 75.62 -7.70
CA ILE A 614 17.50 76.10 -6.36
C ILE A 614 17.99 75.11 -5.30
N ASP A 615 17.66 73.82 -5.45
CA ASP A 615 18.09 72.79 -4.50
C ASP A 615 19.64 72.70 -4.40
N ALA A 616 20.36 72.91 -5.50
CA ALA A 616 21.82 73.00 -5.52
C ALA A 616 22.35 74.23 -4.77
N ALA A 617 21.68 75.38 -4.91
CA ALA A 617 22.03 76.61 -4.19
C ALA A 617 21.81 76.43 -2.68
N LEU A 618 20.66 75.87 -2.29
CA LEU A 618 20.31 75.57 -0.89
C LEU A 618 21.25 74.56 -0.23
N SER A 619 21.90 73.70 -1.03
CA SER A 619 22.89 72.74 -0.53
C SER A 619 24.25 73.37 -0.22
N LEU A 620 24.50 74.63 -0.62
CA LEU A 620 25.74 75.34 -0.29
C LEU A 620 25.69 75.87 1.16
N PRO A 621 26.81 75.90 1.89
CA PRO A 621 26.82 76.40 3.27
C PRO A 621 26.94 77.93 3.33
N GLY A 622 26.19 78.56 4.24
CA GLY A 622 26.34 79.97 4.61
C GLY A 622 26.02 80.94 3.46
N THR A 623 26.84 82.00 3.34
CA THR A 623 26.65 83.05 2.32
C THR A 623 26.75 82.52 0.88
N ALA A 624 27.42 81.38 0.66
CA ALA A 624 27.49 80.78 -0.66
C ALA A 624 26.12 80.33 -1.19
N ALA A 625 25.15 80.00 -0.31
CA ALA A 625 23.78 79.69 -0.71
C ALA A 625 23.05 80.95 -1.18
N THR A 626 23.13 82.04 -0.41
CA THR A 626 22.47 83.31 -0.77
C THR A 626 23.05 83.90 -2.06
N ASP A 627 24.37 83.82 -2.26
CA ASP A 627 25.02 84.26 -3.50
C ASP A 627 24.58 83.41 -4.71
N ALA A 628 24.39 82.11 -4.52
CA ALA A 628 23.92 81.20 -5.56
C ALA A 628 22.44 81.42 -5.90
N LEU A 629 21.60 81.72 -4.91
CA LEU A 629 20.20 82.08 -5.12
C LEU A 629 20.08 83.44 -5.81
N ALA A 630 20.88 84.43 -5.40
CA ALA A 630 20.98 85.71 -6.08
C ALA A 630 21.33 85.54 -7.57
N TYR A 631 22.30 84.66 -7.87
CA TYR A 631 22.64 84.31 -9.26
C TYR A 631 21.44 83.76 -10.06
N ILE A 632 20.56 82.95 -9.45
CA ILE A 632 19.35 82.43 -10.11
C ILE A 632 18.32 83.56 -10.31
N VAL A 633 18.13 84.44 -9.31
CA VAL A 633 17.21 85.59 -9.39
C VAL A 633 17.61 86.55 -10.52
N ASP A 634 18.91 86.71 -10.77
CA ASP A 634 19.44 87.59 -11.82
C ASP A 634 19.50 86.93 -13.20
N ASP A 635 19.30 85.61 -13.30
CA ASP A 635 19.34 84.88 -14.56
C ASP A 635 18.09 85.16 -15.41
N ARG A 636 18.25 86.00 -16.43
CA ARG A 636 17.17 86.41 -17.34
C ARG A 636 16.62 85.27 -18.20
N HIS A 637 17.34 84.17 -18.33
CA HIS A 637 16.89 83.01 -19.08
C HIS A 637 16.02 82.07 -18.25
N GLU A 638 15.90 82.33 -16.94
CA GLU A 638 15.12 81.52 -16.03
C GLU A 638 13.67 82.02 -15.93
N THR A 639 12.72 81.11 -15.69
CA THR A 639 11.31 81.51 -15.61
C THR A 639 11.07 82.40 -14.39
N GLU A 640 10.17 83.38 -14.53
CA GLU A 640 9.83 84.29 -13.44
C GLU A 640 9.38 83.57 -12.16
N SER A 641 8.71 82.42 -12.30
CA SER A 641 8.28 81.61 -11.16
C SER A 641 9.46 81.07 -10.36
N VAL A 642 10.49 80.54 -11.04
CA VAL A 642 11.70 80.01 -10.40
C VAL A 642 12.53 81.14 -9.82
N ARG A 643 12.65 82.27 -10.52
CA ARG A 643 13.36 83.46 -10.01
C ARG A 643 12.70 83.98 -8.74
N PHE A 644 11.36 84.04 -8.71
CA PHE A 644 10.59 84.40 -7.53
C PHE A 644 10.81 83.40 -6.38
N GLU A 645 10.71 82.09 -6.67
CA GLU A 645 10.96 81.03 -5.69
C GLU A 645 12.37 81.11 -5.10
N ALA A 646 13.41 81.32 -5.91
CA ALA A 646 14.78 81.52 -5.44
C ALA A 646 14.94 82.75 -4.53
N ALA A 647 14.23 83.85 -4.82
CA ALA A 647 14.23 85.03 -3.95
C ALA A 647 13.50 84.76 -2.61
N THR A 648 12.44 83.96 -2.62
CA THR A 648 11.74 83.53 -1.40
C THR A 648 12.64 82.66 -0.53
N GLU A 649 13.27 81.64 -1.12
CA GLU A 649 14.21 80.76 -0.42
C GLU A 649 15.42 81.55 0.12
N ALA A 650 15.88 82.59 -0.58
CA ALA A 650 16.94 83.48 -0.10
C ALA A 650 16.48 84.35 1.08
N TRP A 651 15.20 84.75 1.09
CA TRP A 651 14.59 85.47 2.22
C TRP A 651 14.52 84.61 3.47
N ASP A 652 14.14 83.35 3.32
CA ASP A 652 14.04 82.41 4.43
C ASP A 652 15.43 82.10 5.03
N LEU A 653 16.48 82.04 4.18
CA LEU A 653 17.86 81.88 4.65
C LEU A 653 18.48 83.16 5.23
N ASN A 654 18.19 84.32 4.63
CA ASN A 654 18.72 85.62 5.03
C ASN A 654 17.77 86.74 4.60
N VAL A 655 16.97 87.22 5.54
CA VAL A 655 15.94 88.26 5.32
C VAL A 655 16.49 89.50 4.61
N LYS A 656 17.71 89.92 4.94
CA LYS A 656 18.32 91.10 4.30
C LYS A 656 18.57 90.84 2.81
N CYS A 657 19.22 89.72 2.48
CA CYS A 657 19.50 89.35 1.09
C CYS A 657 18.20 89.09 0.31
N GLY A 658 17.26 88.33 0.88
CA GLY A 658 15.96 88.11 0.26
C GLY A 658 15.20 89.41 0.01
N ARG A 659 15.25 90.39 0.92
CA ARG A 659 14.64 91.71 0.72
C ARG A 659 15.24 92.46 -0.46
N GLU A 660 16.56 92.40 -0.61
CA GLU A 660 17.26 92.99 -1.75
C GLU A 660 16.86 92.28 -3.08
N LEU A 661 16.79 90.95 -3.07
CA LEU A 661 16.41 90.16 -4.25
C LEU A 661 14.93 90.33 -4.63
N MET A 662 14.02 90.37 -3.66
CA MET A 662 12.60 90.70 -3.87
C MET A 662 12.43 92.11 -4.41
N GLY A 663 13.18 93.07 -3.88
CA GLY A 663 13.23 94.44 -4.41
C GLY A 663 13.69 94.48 -5.86
N THR A 664 14.68 93.66 -6.22
CA THR A 664 15.18 93.50 -7.58
C THR A 664 14.09 92.93 -8.50
N LEU A 665 13.34 91.91 -8.06
CA LEU A 665 12.24 91.35 -8.83
C LEU A 665 11.05 92.31 -8.99
N ALA A 666 10.69 93.06 -7.95
CA ALA A 666 9.58 94.03 -7.99
C ALA A 666 9.86 95.19 -8.95
N LYS A 667 11.12 95.65 -9.00
CA LYS A 667 11.55 96.80 -9.82
C LYS A 667 11.95 96.44 -11.25
N ASN A 668 12.21 95.16 -11.54
CA ASN A 668 12.69 94.74 -12.87
C ASN A 668 11.53 94.77 -13.89
N PRO A 669 11.55 95.67 -14.89
CA PRO A 669 10.46 95.83 -15.84
C PRO A 669 10.30 94.64 -16.79
N ALA A 670 11.32 93.78 -16.91
CA ALA A 670 11.24 92.55 -17.69
C ALA A 670 10.38 91.46 -17.03
N ASN A 671 10.03 91.61 -15.75
CA ASN A 671 9.12 90.71 -15.05
C ASN A 671 7.65 91.08 -15.29
N SER A 672 6.79 90.08 -15.44
CA SER A 672 5.36 90.28 -15.57
C SER A 672 4.79 91.09 -14.39
N PRO A 673 3.72 91.86 -14.63
CA PRO A 673 3.05 92.62 -13.56
C PRO A 673 2.69 91.74 -12.36
N LYS A 674 2.25 90.49 -12.62
CA LYS A 674 1.90 89.51 -11.58
C LYS A 674 3.09 89.14 -10.69
N THR A 675 4.27 88.89 -11.26
CA THR A 675 5.47 88.58 -10.48
C THR A 675 5.97 89.80 -9.70
N ARG A 676 5.95 91.00 -10.32
CA ARG A 676 6.32 92.26 -9.66
C ARG A 676 5.43 92.57 -8.46
N GLU A 677 4.11 92.42 -8.63
CA GLU A 677 3.14 92.62 -7.56
C GLU A 677 3.30 91.57 -6.45
N ARG A 678 3.52 90.30 -6.78
CA ARG A 678 3.82 89.25 -5.78
C ARG A 678 5.07 89.57 -4.96
N ALA A 679 6.13 90.07 -5.61
CA ALA A 679 7.37 90.47 -4.94
C ALA A 679 7.16 91.71 -4.05
N GLN A 680 6.41 92.72 -4.52
CA GLN A 680 6.06 93.89 -3.72
C GLN A 680 5.25 93.52 -2.48
N ARG A 681 4.23 92.64 -2.62
CA ARG A 681 3.45 92.13 -1.49
C ARG A 681 4.30 91.36 -0.47
N TYR A 682 5.41 90.75 -0.89
CA TYR A 682 6.36 90.10 0.03
C TYR A 682 7.25 91.12 0.76
N LEU A 683 7.52 92.28 0.17
CA LEU A 683 8.29 93.38 0.79
C LEU A 683 7.45 94.20 1.79
N ASP A 684 6.15 94.27 1.55
CA ASP A 684 5.20 95.00 2.39
C ASP A 684 4.79 94.19 3.65
N LYS A 685 5.11 92.89 3.69
CA LYS A 685 5.02 92.02 4.86
C LYS A 685 6.31 92.09 5.67
#